data_AF-K5VZN9-F1
#
_entry.id   AF-K5VZN9-F1
#
_cell.length_a   1.000
_cell.length_b   1.000
_cell.length_c   1.000
_cell.angle_alpha   90.00
_cell.angle_beta   90.00
_cell.angle_gamma   90.00
#
_symmetry.space_group_name_H-M   'P 1'
#
loop_
_entity.id
_entity.type
_entity.pdbx_description
1 polymer ?
#
loop_
_entity_poly.entity_id
_entity_poly.type
_entity_poly.pdbx_seq_one_letter_code
_entity_poly.pdbx_strand_id
1 'polypeptide(L)'
;MFATAPLVERDGPVWQEWLAFFSYFLHPSPSRNPYSRTIDTTLTLVFIMCIDGNSGPLSIRYVTAQLEALWRNANDCAPHAAHYDYKSNEYESTRYIRALREFHFLTRRATTGLREDDLFFSAKFAMPELKFLCNHTVFLRLNIESGHLNLSYKDSAKLSARADHSKNIALKGVEVVFALPILRSNISGRDEKIGNLGARHLIQMMIFALDQEKFVRFTLGDNKLSDDAKEAFQFYLKHYLLFLQTSGNHSVLRTESTDELRQLIRKDIRIFDKVDPALIAQFYQMHWQNACGKRNGPAWGKLDLCLATICSDWINGCSLENTHFFINFHSPTVEPLCNQEVIIKFHIKELGFFEKAGIDETVNPKVDLSDQQWQFAFIVKCVKAEGLGVVTLDLDTARFSRFDSFFGKGEPIEQTKHYIDLMIKFFSHDYIDILARFSLHIILGLPLSPDNSGRDYAAEWTETEENEGDHFARKHTHAMMWSERIQNTAIYPGCHEVVALSEETINRVLRSRLETVREWQIGKLFSINILDLKVRLLTSGKAIIYIQANGMISVRKREKSLKWWTRLFWLRPQPTDQLDSVDFEAVTLAYEVDISKVPHDFLIVEVDTVVKDYYETWTHHFWNWLCSHTRHTHTEATTVEKQAVHLMHFALNFKSARYVEELSNVTDLGTDDTSLEKLNTIRQYIPEYLAALTHYGHNILHTVPICKLPRTDEPLDLFAFTDVDYRVLTKKEITIDTCLNFETLETEIPLVVIYGVTGGAKMPTFSGKWAAGWQAVGRESVGTLGLSREIFLQRYILDQLKTVNAMTTIVPKNVDVVDDVWHVDLTTWYLHPTRNQSKVGCQWKPVKVDSLDFMEYEWKYRDEWNHEHEGHHEDTANGEYYLHCNTKNTLIVPTMFDPKGVELDLRGETIVKVGGKHNGQKWSRSTIGTWGAKIKLDTSNGLKIVVDRIPIQVKPAAETCTDEWTFDPSTIHLQNLSLKSDALDALVIGQLRFLLESSWEYCVMGIQSIKLRAPVITRAGDLICELDLDKDMVRPPMLEVAEWVKYRTRWYSEWVENGRLKAWGYGQVRGEYTVDKDGKVDTTPIADRGVPKPNGAANKAVDPAPAPAKAAAPAPAPAKAADPTPAPAPAKAADPTPAPAPAKAAAPAPAPAPAKPADASKDSATAPANGAAGTNGTAAPQPAPEPAKATA
;
A
#
# COMPACT_ATOMS: atom_id res chain seq x y z
N MET A 1 11.76 -84.73 2.80
CA MET A 1 10.49 -85.19 2.18
C MET A 1 10.40 -84.50 0.83
N PHE A 2 11.06 -85.04 -0.22
CA PHE A 2 10.49 -85.93 -1.27
C PHE A 2 9.24 -85.27 -1.93
N ALA A 3 9.17 -85.03 -3.24
CA ALA A 3 9.71 -85.80 -4.35
C ALA A 3 9.95 -84.99 -5.65
N THR A 4 10.54 -85.69 -6.61
CA THR A 4 11.31 -85.33 -7.80
C THR A 4 10.65 -85.74 -9.14
N ALA A 5 10.90 -84.93 -10.20
CA ALA A 5 11.19 -85.27 -11.62
C ALA A 5 10.06 -85.80 -12.57
N PRO A 6 10.23 -85.89 -13.91
CA PRO A 6 11.37 -85.51 -14.79
C PRO A 6 11.05 -84.80 -16.15
N LEU A 7 12.13 -84.39 -16.85
CA LEU A 7 12.29 -84.02 -18.28
C LEU A 7 11.95 -85.15 -19.28
N VAL A 8 11.59 -84.83 -20.54
CA VAL A 8 12.08 -85.45 -21.82
C VAL A 8 11.81 -84.51 -23.03
N GLU A 9 12.80 -84.39 -23.93
CA GLU A 9 12.81 -83.73 -25.26
C GLU A 9 12.16 -84.58 -26.38
N ARG A 10 11.61 -83.93 -27.43
CA ARG A 10 12.02 -84.06 -28.87
C ARG A 10 10.95 -83.62 -29.89
N ASP A 11 11.41 -82.79 -30.84
CA ASP A 11 11.18 -82.74 -32.30
C ASP A 11 9.76 -82.69 -32.93
N GLY A 12 9.61 -81.77 -33.91
CA GLY A 12 8.39 -81.42 -34.68
C GLY A 12 7.88 -82.49 -35.66
N PRO A 13 6.98 -82.19 -36.64
CA PRO A 13 6.96 -80.98 -37.49
C PRO A 13 5.56 -80.41 -37.86
N VAL A 14 5.41 -79.09 -38.07
CA VAL A 14 4.36 -78.54 -38.97
C VAL A 14 4.92 -77.32 -39.70
N TRP A 15 5.64 -77.59 -40.80
CA TRP A 15 6.24 -76.58 -41.70
C TRP A 15 5.56 -76.54 -43.08
N GLN A 16 4.28 -76.93 -43.19
CA GLN A 16 3.60 -77.00 -44.50
C GLN A 16 2.22 -76.35 -44.65
N GLU A 17 1.68 -75.63 -43.65
CA GLU A 17 0.42 -74.89 -43.82
C GLU A 17 0.58 -73.35 -43.91
N TRP A 18 1.79 -72.83 -43.67
CA TRP A 18 2.06 -71.38 -43.77
C TRP A 18 2.49 -70.90 -45.17
N LEU A 19 2.74 -71.83 -46.11
CA LEU A 19 3.20 -71.50 -47.48
C LEU A 19 2.05 -71.24 -48.49
N ALA A 20 0.79 -71.45 -48.11
CA ALA A 20 -0.36 -71.19 -49.01
C ALA A 20 -0.93 -69.75 -48.89
N PHE A 21 -0.60 -69.00 -47.83
CA PHE A 21 -1.15 -67.65 -47.63
C PHE A 21 -0.31 -66.54 -48.29
N PHE A 22 0.93 -66.83 -48.71
CA PHE A 22 1.87 -65.84 -49.29
C PHE A 22 1.88 -65.79 -50.83
N SER A 23 1.06 -66.59 -51.54
CA SER A 23 1.06 -66.64 -53.02
C SER A 23 0.07 -65.70 -53.71
N TYR A 24 -0.73 -64.89 -52.99
CA TYR A 24 -1.84 -64.14 -53.60
C TYR A 24 -1.64 -62.61 -53.75
N PHE A 25 -0.46 -62.07 -53.44
CA PHE A 25 -0.20 -60.61 -53.58
C PHE A 25 1.14 -60.28 -54.25
N LEU A 26 1.35 -60.81 -55.46
CA LEU A 26 2.36 -60.27 -56.38
C LEU A 26 1.81 -60.27 -57.82
N HIS A 27 1.16 -59.16 -58.23
CA HIS A 27 1.32 -58.62 -59.58
C HIS A 27 0.97 -57.11 -59.63
N PRO A 28 1.81 -56.25 -60.25
CA PRO A 28 1.67 -54.80 -60.20
C PRO A 28 1.06 -54.21 -61.49
N SER A 29 0.47 -53.01 -61.39
CA SER A 29 0.17 -52.13 -62.53
C SER A 29 0.55 -50.68 -62.19
N PRO A 30 1.04 -49.85 -63.14
CA PRO A 30 2.03 -48.83 -62.86
C PRO A 30 1.51 -47.38 -62.95
N SER A 31 1.90 -46.52 -62.00
CA SER A 31 2.17 -45.09 -62.30
C SER A 31 2.89 -44.34 -61.17
N ARG A 32 4.14 -43.96 -61.45
CA ARG A 32 4.91 -42.75 -61.06
C ARG A 32 4.83 -42.21 -59.61
N ASN A 33 5.87 -42.55 -58.83
CA ASN A 33 6.98 -41.69 -58.35
C ASN A 33 7.35 -42.03 -56.87
N PRO A 34 8.64 -42.26 -56.51
CA PRO A 34 9.01 -42.94 -55.27
C PRO A 34 9.60 -41.97 -54.23
N TYR A 35 9.12 -41.98 -52.98
CA TYR A 35 9.93 -41.71 -51.78
C TYR A 35 9.19 -42.21 -50.52
N SER A 36 9.85 -43.09 -49.77
CA SER A 36 9.57 -43.53 -48.39
C SER A 36 8.18 -44.14 -48.06
N ARG A 37 8.13 -45.47 -47.94
CA ARG A 37 7.12 -46.18 -47.12
C ARG A 37 7.85 -47.07 -46.12
N THR A 38 7.89 -46.65 -44.86
CA THR A 38 8.11 -47.54 -43.71
C THR A 38 6.75 -48.13 -43.33
N ILE A 39 6.66 -49.45 -43.23
CA ILE A 39 5.46 -50.16 -42.78
C ILE A 39 5.54 -50.23 -41.25
N ASP A 40 4.70 -49.47 -40.55
CA ASP A 40 4.45 -49.63 -39.12
C ASP A 40 3.31 -50.63 -38.92
N THR A 41 3.66 -51.84 -38.47
CA THR A 41 2.70 -52.80 -37.92
C THR A 41 2.74 -52.75 -36.41
N THR A 42 1.85 -51.96 -35.81
CA THR A 42 1.60 -51.98 -34.35
C THR A 42 0.31 -52.77 -34.09
N LEU A 43 0.44 -53.98 -33.54
CA LEU A 43 -0.70 -54.80 -33.12
C LEU A 43 -1.24 -54.24 -31.79
N THR A 44 -2.46 -53.71 -31.76
CA THR A 44 -3.08 -53.15 -30.54
C THR A 44 -3.99 -54.18 -29.88
N LEU A 45 -3.63 -54.69 -28.70
CA LEU A 45 -4.47 -55.53 -27.84
C LEU A 45 -5.24 -54.64 -26.84
N VAL A 46 -6.58 -54.64 -26.90
CA VAL A 46 -7.46 -53.90 -25.98
C VAL A 46 -7.92 -54.86 -24.87
N PHE A 47 -7.65 -54.52 -23.61
CA PHE A 47 -8.14 -55.25 -22.44
C PHE A 47 -9.11 -54.37 -21.62
N ILE A 48 -10.22 -54.97 -21.18
CA ILE A 48 -11.26 -54.35 -20.33
C ILE A 48 -10.85 -54.51 -18.86
N MET A 49 -10.89 -53.44 -18.05
CA MET A 49 -10.60 -53.49 -16.61
C MET A 49 -11.73 -52.88 -15.76
N CYS A 50 -12.13 -53.64 -14.72
CA CYS A 50 -13.02 -53.43 -13.56
C CYS A 50 -14.16 -52.39 -13.59
N ILE A 51 -15.35 -52.84 -13.17
CA ILE A 51 -16.64 -52.13 -13.12
C ILE A 51 -16.71 -51.05 -12.00
N ASP A 52 -15.77 -51.07 -11.05
CA ASP A 52 -15.94 -50.38 -9.75
C ASP A 52 -15.34 -48.96 -9.70
N GLY A 53 -14.99 -48.38 -10.85
CA GLY A 53 -14.66 -46.95 -10.99
C GLY A 53 -13.32 -46.48 -10.38
N ASN A 54 -12.61 -47.30 -9.59
CA ASN A 54 -11.35 -46.89 -8.96
C ASN A 54 -10.25 -47.98 -9.06
N SER A 55 -9.56 -48.04 -10.21
CA SER A 55 -8.52 -49.03 -10.51
C SER A 55 -7.11 -48.43 -10.61
N GLY A 56 -6.82 -47.39 -9.82
CA GLY A 56 -5.52 -46.71 -9.81
C GLY A 56 -4.34 -47.69 -9.76
N PRO A 57 -4.18 -48.49 -8.68
CA PRO A 57 -3.02 -49.36 -8.51
C PRO A 57 -2.78 -50.32 -9.69
N LEU A 58 -3.87 -50.81 -10.30
CA LEU A 58 -3.81 -51.68 -11.47
C LEU A 58 -3.24 -50.97 -12.69
N SER A 59 -3.57 -49.70 -12.82
CA SER A 59 -3.17 -48.89 -13.94
C SER A 59 -1.70 -48.43 -13.80
N ILE A 60 -1.18 -48.20 -12.59
CA ILE A 60 0.26 -47.96 -12.39
C ILE A 60 1.05 -49.19 -12.72
N ARG A 61 0.57 -50.34 -12.23
CA ARG A 61 1.20 -51.61 -12.53
C ARG A 61 1.31 -51.81 -14.05
N TYR A 62 0.29 -51.40 -14.80
CA TYR A 62 0.28 -51.46 -16.26
C TYR A 62 1.29 -50.50 -16.92
N VAL A 63 1.30 -49.21 -16.55
CA VAL A 63 2.26 -48.21 -17.07
C VAL A 63 3.71 -48.62 -16.76
N THR A 64 3.97 -49.00 -15.50
CA THR A 64 5.29 -49.44 -15.06
C THR A 64 5.70 -50.68 -15.82
N ALA A 65 4.80 -51.65 -16.06
CA ALA A 65 5.08 -52.82 -16.86
C ALA A 65 5.38 -52.49 -18.33
N GLN A 66 4.70 -51.49 -18.92
CA GLN A 66 5.01 -51.02 -20.28
C GLN A 66 6.41 -50.41 -20.37
N LEU A 67 6.75 -49.53 -19.42
CA LEU A 67 8.07 -48.90 -19.37
C LEU A 67 9.19 -49.93 -19.12
N GLU A 68 8.93 -50.89 -18.23
CA GLU A 68 9.82 -52.03 -17.96
C GLU A 68 10.05 -52.88 -19.22
N ALA A 69 9.00 -53.18 -19.98
CA ALA A 69 9.11 -53.91 -21.23
C ALA A 69 9.94 -53.15 -22.28
N LEU A 70 9.70 -51.83 -22.43
CA LEU A 70 10.49 -50.99 -23.34
C LEU A 70 11.96 -50.91 -22.92
N TRP A 71 12.24 -50.80 -21.63
CA TRP A 71 13.61 -50.82 -21.12
C TRP A 71 14.30 -52.18 -21.34
N ARG A 72 13.60 -53.31 -21.13
CA ARG A 72 14.15 -54.65 -21.42
C ARG A 72 14.52 -54.79 -22.89
N ASN A 73 13.64 -54.35 -23.80
CA ASN A 73 13.93 -54.35 -25.23
C ASN A 73 15.17 -53.49 -25.54
N ALA A 74 15.26 -52.29 -24.95
CA ALA A 74 16.43 -51.43 -25.09
C ALA A 74 17.72 -52.10 -24.55
N ASN A 75 17.62 -52.83 -23.45
CA ASN A 75 18.71 -53.55 -22.83
C ASN A 75 19.21 -54.73 -23.68
N ASP A 76 18.31 -55.46 -24.32
CA ASP A 76 18.66 -56.57 -25.21
C ASP A 76 19.27 -56.07 -26.54
N CYS A 77 18.84 -54.89 -27.01
CA CYS A 77 19.38 -54.26 -28.22
C CYS A 77 20.77 -53.62 -28.01
N ALA A 78 21.09 -53.13 -26.80
CA ALA A 78 22.34 -52.40 -26.55
C ALA A 78 23.64 -53.20 -26.85
N PRO A 79 23.79 -54.49 -26.47
CA PRO A 79 24.99 -55.29 -26.78
C PRO A 79 25.24 -55.51 -28.27
N HIS A 80 24.18 -55.59 -29.08
CA HIS A 80 24.27 -55.82 -30.53
C HIS A 80 24.86 -54.61 -31.28
N ALA A 81 24.98 -53.46 -30.63
CA ALA A 81 25.51 -52.23 -31.20
C ALA A 81 27.00 -51.95 -30.86
N ALA A 82 27.67 -52.82 -30.09
CA ALA A 82 29.00 -52.59 -29.51
C ALA A 82 30.17 -52.48 -30.52
N HIS A 83 29.91 -52.57 -31.82
CA HIS A 83 30.92 -52.54 -32.88
C HIS A 83 30.72 -51.43 -33.92
N TYR A 84 29.75 -50.53 -33.73
CA TYR A 84 29.49 -49.48 -34.71
C TYR A 84 30.19 -48.17 -34.37
N ASP A 85 30.71 -47.52 -35.42
CA ASP A 85 30.99 -46.10 -35.41
C ASP A 85 29.73 -45.35 -34.93
N TYR A 86 29.86 -44.52 -33.89
CA TYR A 86 28.77 -43.71 -33.30
C TYR A 86 28.09 -42.76 -34.30
N LYS A 87 28.66 -42.62 -35.50
CA LYS A 87 28.10 -41.85 -36.62
C LYS A 87 27.59 -42.71 -37.78
N SER A 88 27.66 -44.03 -37.69
CA SER A 88 27.14 -44.89 -38.75
C SER A 88 25.62 -44.70 -38.88
N ASN A 89 25.09 -44.80 -40.10
CA ASN A 89 23.65 -44.74 -40.32
C ASN A 89 22.92 -45.86 -39.56
N GLU A 90 23.60 -46.97 -39.30
CA GLU A 90 23.10 -48.11 -38.52
C GLU A 90 23.03 -47.81 -37.02
N TYR A 91 24.01 -47.08 -36.49
CA TYR A 91 23.98 -46.59 -35.11
C TYR A 91 22.84 -45.58 -34.91
N GLU A 92 22.70 -44.61 -35.82
CA GLU A 92 21.65 -43.58 -35.73
C GLU A 92 20.25 -44.20 -35.93
N SER A 93 20.09 -45.16 -36.85
CA SER A 93 18.79 -45.83 -37.07
C SER A 93 18.34 -46.71 -35.91
N THR A 94 19.25 -47.14 -35.04
CA THR A 94 18.94 -47.97 -33.85
C THR A 94 18.96 -47.17 -32.54
N ARG A 95 19.35 -45.89 -32.59
CA ARG A 95 19.57 -45.05 -31.41
C ARG A 95 18.34 -44.88 -30.52
N TYR A 96 17.15 -44.79 -31.12
CA TYR A 96 15.90 -44.59 -30.36
C TYR A 96 15.46 -45.86 -29.60
N ILE A 97 15.74 -47.05 -30.14
CA ILE A 97 15.32 -48.34 -29.56
C ILE A 97 16.08 -48.64 -28.26
N ARG A 98 17.34 -48.21 -28.18
CA ARG A 98 18.20 -48.42 -27.00
C ARG A 98 18.21 -47.28 -25.99
N ALA A 99 17.55 -46.16 -26.31
CA ALA A 99 17.66 -44.90 -25.58
C ALA A 99 17.39 -45.05 -24.07
N LEU A 100 16.44 -45.93 -23.70
CA LEU A 100 16.09 -46.20 -22.30
C LEU A 100 17.20 -46.93 -21.53
N ARG A 101 18.09 -47.66 -22.22
CA ARG A 101 19.24 -48.35 -21.63
C ARG A 101 20.52 -47.53 -21.73
N GLU A 102 20.82 -46.96 -22.89
CA GLU A 102 22.04 -46.19 -23.12
C GLU A 102 21.78 -44.94 -23.96
N PHE A 103 22.40 -43.83 -23.58
CA PHE A 103 22.32 -42.57 -24.31
C PHE A 103 23.70 -41.95 -24.48
N HIS A 104 23.90 -41.43 -25.68
CA HIS A 104 25.14 -40.80 -26.10
C HIS A 104 24.84 -39.43 -26.70
N PHE A 105 25.59 -38.41 -26.30
CA PHE A 105 25.48 -37.05 -26.85
C PHE A 105 26.74 -36.72 -27.68
N LEU A 106 26.51 -36.39 -28.96
CA LEU A 106 27.55 -36.06 -29.93
C LEU A 106 27.14 -34.85 -30.78
N THR A 107 28.13 -34.13 -31.31
CA THR A 107 27.91 -32.95 -32.18
C THR A 107 27.63 -33.40 -33.62
N ARG A 108 26.88 -32.58 -34.39
CA ARG A 108 26.40 -32.91 -35.75
C ARG A 108 27.50 -33.24 -36.79
N ARG A 109 28.78 -32.99 -36.51
CA ARG A 109 29.91 -33.16 -37.46
C ARG A 109 31.12 -33.89 -36.87
N ALA A 110 30.89 -34.92 -36.04
CA ALA A 110 31.99 -35.74 -35.53
C ALA A 110 32.66 -36.56 -36.66
N THR A 111 33.94 -36.93 -36.51
CA THR A 111 34.69 -37.75 -37.48
C THR A 111 34.32 -39.23 -37.36
N THR A 112 34.56 -40.04 -38.40
CA THR A 112 34.36 -41.51 -38.32
C THR A 112 35.36 -42.14 -37.37
N GLY A 113 34.96 -43.20 -36.67
CA GLY A 113 35.83 -43.96 -35.74
C GLY A 113 35.94 -43.40 -34.32
N LEU A 114 34.88 -42.75 -33.82
CA LEU A 114 34.82 -42.25 -32.44
C LEU A 114 34.78 -43.40 -31.43
N ARG A 115 35.48 -43.23 -30.32
CA ARG A 115 35.38 -44.07 -29.13
C ARG A 115 34.36 -43.46 -28.17
N GLU A 116 33.90 -44.24 -27.20
CA GLU A 116 32.97 -43.75 -26.18
C GLU A 116 33.53 -42.54 -25.43
N ASP A 117 34.84 -42.55 -25.12
CA ASP A 117 35.52 -41.45 -24.45
C ASP A 117 35.48 -40.13 -25.26
N ASP A 118 35.35 -40.19 -26.60
CA ASP A 118 35.29 -39.04 -27.51
C ASP A 118 33.94 -38.31 -27.48
N LEU A 119 32.96 -38.84 -26.73
CA LEU A 119 31.62 -38.32 -26.64
C LEU A 119 31.52 -37.27 -25.52
N PHE A 120 30.68 -36.26 -25.74
CA PHE A 120 30.40 -35.22 -24.74
C PHE A 120 29.62 -35.77 -23.53
N PHE A 121 28.81 -36.81 -23.75
CA PHE A 121 28.11 -37.52 -22.69
C PHE A 121 27.87 -38.97 -23.11
N SER A 122 28.13 -39.90 -22.19
CA SER A 122 27.72 -41.30 -22.28
C SER A 122 27.07 -41.68 -20.95
N ALA A 123 25.91 -42.35 -20.99
CA ALA A 123 25.27 -42.86 -19.79
C ALA A 123 24.55 -44.18 -20.08
N LYS A 124 24.75 -45.14 -19.18
CA LYS A 124 24.00 -46.40 -19.10
C LYS A 124 23.04 -46.33 -17.93
N PHE A 125 21.76 -46.48 -18.21
CA PHE A 125 20.68 -46.35 -17.24
C PHE A 125 20.18 -47.72 -16.80
N ALA A 126 20.01 -47.91 -15.50
CA ALA A 126 19.19 -48.98 -14.96
C ALA A 126 17.72 -48.76 -15.35
N MET A 127 16.86 -49.73 -15.02
CA MET A 127 15.43 -49.63 -15.29
C MET A 127 14.85 -48.34 -14.65
N PRO A 128 14.21 -47.47 -15.45
CA PRO A 128 13.61 -46.25 -14.93
C PRO A 128 12.39 -46.57 -14.06
N GLU A 129 12.18 -45.78 -13.01
CA GLU A 129 11.02 -45.92 -12.12
C GLU A 129 10.07 -44.72 -12.26
N LEU A 130 8.78 -44.99 -12.32
CA LEU A 130 7.74 -43.97 -12.29
C LEU A 130 7.03 -43.97 -10.93
N LYS A 131 6.90 -42.79 -10.31
CA LYS A 131 6.10 -42.59 -9.09
C LYS A 131 5.10 -41.48 -9.30
N PHE A 132 3.82 -41.82 -9.37
CA PHE A 132 2.76 -40.84 -9.62
C PHE A 132 2.45 -40.04 -8.36
N LEU A 133 2.58 -38.72 -8.43
CA LEU A 133 2.23 -37.82 -7.33
C LEU A 133 0.73 -37.51 -7.34
N CYS A 134 0.18 -37.24 -8.52
CA CYS A 134 -1.22 -37.01 -8.78
C CYS A 134 -1.51 -37.33 -10.25
N ASN A 135 -2.74 -37.07 -10.66
CA ASN A 135 -3.21 -37.32 -12.01
C ASN A 135 -2.67 -36.30 -13.04
N HIS A 136 -1.94 -35.27 -12.57
CA HIS A 136 -1.29 -34.22 -13.36
C HIS A 136 0.24 -34.31 -13.37
N THR A 137 0.86 -35.09 -12.48
CA THR A 137 2.33 -35.09 -12.31
C THR A 137 2.86 -36.46 -11.90
N VAL A 138 3.89 -36.92 -12.60
CA VAL A 138 4.64 -38.15 -12.28
C VAL A 138 6.10 -37.81 -12.01
N PHE A 139 6.73 -38.52 -11.08
CA PHE A 139 8.17 -38.50 -10.93
C PHE A 139 8.81 -39.59 -11.77
N LEU A 140 9.73 -39.21 -12.65
CA LEU A 140 10.61 -40.12 -13.36
C LEU A 140 11.95 -40.17 -12.62
N ARG A 141 12.26 -41.34 -12.07
CA ARG A 141 13.55 -41.63 -11.44
C ARG A 141 14.42 -42.39 -12.42
N LEU A 142 15.58 -41.82 -12.71
CA LEU A 142 16.61 -42.37 -13.58
C LEU A 142 17.84 -42.72 -12.74
N ASN A 143 18.30 -43.96 -12.86
CA ASN A 143 19.50 -44.43 -12.18
C ASN A 143 20.58 -44.68 -13.23
N ILE A 144 21.68 -43.94 -13.18
CA ILE A 144 22.84 -44.11 -14.07
C ILE A 144 23.81 -45.09 -13.42
N GLU A 145 23.97 -46.26 -14.03
CA GLU A 145 24.88 -47.31 -13.57
C GLU A 145 26.33 -46.92 -13.84
N SER A 146 26.61 -46.43 -15.05
CA SER A 146 27.95 -46.02 -15.50
C SER A 146 27.89 -45.02 -16.65
N GLY A 147 28.98 -44.29 -16.88
CA GLY A 147 29.12 -43.35 -17.99
C GLY A 147 30.12 -42.24 -17.71
N HIS A 148 30.03 -41.14 -18.45
CA HIS A 148 30.76 -39.91 -18.20
C HIS A 148 30.02 -38.68 -18.74
N LEU A 149 30.34 -37.51 -18.17
CA LEU A 149 29.95 -36.21 -18.70
C LEU A 149 31.19 -35.36 -18.98
N ASN A 150 31.17 -34.58 -20.06
CA ASN A 150 32.25 -33.65 -20.40
C ASN A 150 31.88 -32.22 -19.96
N LEU A 151 32.77 -31.54 -19.25
CA LEU A 151 32.54 -30.15 -18.79
C LEU A 151 32.57 -29.09 -19.91
N SER A 152 33.09 -29.39 -21.11
CA SER A 152 33.08 -28.48 -22.26
C SER A 152 31.72 -28.44 -22.99
N TYR A 153 30.61 -28.75 -22.32
CA TYR A 153 29.29 -28.86 -22.94
C TYR A 153 28.82 -27.56 -23.62
N LYS A 154 29.28 -26.38 -23.13
CA LYS A 154 29.00 -25.06 -23.75
C LYS A 154 29.57 -24.94 -25.17
N ASP A 155 30.65 -25.68 -25.46
CA ASP A 155 31.24 -25.71 -26.80
C ASP A 155 30.51 -26.65 -27.77
N SER A 156 29.62 -27.51 -27.29
CA SER A 156 28.92 -28.51 -28.12
C SER A 156 28.07 -27.90 -29.26
N ALA A 157 27.68 -26.63 -29.14
CA ALA A 157 26.97 -25.89 -30.19
C ALA A 157 27.89 -25.43 -31.35
N LYS A 158 29.21 -25.35 -31.14
CA LYS A 158 30.16 -24.88 -32.16
C LYS A 158 30.32 -25.94 -33.26
N LEU A 159 30.23 -25.49 -34.52
CA LEU A 159 30.55 -26.31 -35.69
C LEU A 159 32.01 -26.76 -35.58
N SER A 160 32.24 -28.07 -35.42
CA SER A 160 33.56 -28.74 -35.24
C SER A 160 34.06 -28.93 -33.80
N ALA A 161 33.24 -28.67 -32.78
CA ALA A 161 33.62 -28.98 -31.41
C ALA A 161 33.85 -30.48 -31.18
N ARG A 162 34.98 -30.81 -30.54
CA ARG A 162 35.33 -32.14 -30.05
C ARG A 162 35.32 -32.13 -28.53
N ALA A 163 34.89 -33.22 -27.92
CA ALA A 163 34.96 -33.37 -26.48
C ALA A 163 36.43 -33.45 -26.06
N ASP A 164 36.81 -32.68 -25.06
CA ASP A 164 38.14 -32.75 -24.48
C ASP A 164 38.14 -33.84 -23.40
N HIS A 165 38.71 -35.00 -23.70
CA HIS A 165 38.72 -36.16 -22.79
C HIS A 165 39.26 -35.85 -21.40
N SER A 166 40.18 -34.88 -21.28
CA SER A 166 40.75 -34.49 -19.99
C SER A 166 39.69 -33.89 -19.05
N LYS A 167 38.54 -33.48 -19.59
CA LYS A 167 37.40 -32.92 -18.88
C LYS A 167 36.23 -33.89 -18.71
N ASN A 168 36.42 -35.18 -19.01
CA ASN A 168 35.43 -36.20 -18.73
C ASN A 168 35.40 -36.51 -17.24
N ILE A 169 34.21 -36.44 -16.64
CA ILE A 169 33.95 -36.88 -15.27
C ILE A 169 33.15 -38.17 -15.33
N ALA A 170 33.69 -39.23 -14.74
CA ALA A 170 33.02 -40.53 -14.66
C ALA A 170 31.74 -40.46 -13.81
N LEU A 171 30.68 -41.08 -14.30
CA LEU A 171 29.41 -41.24 -13.61
C LEU A 171 29.27 -42.69 -13.19
N LYS A 172 28.92 -42.94 -11.92
CA LYS A 172 28.65 -44.28 -11.41
C LYS A 172 27.66 -44.22 -10.26
N GLY A 173 26.56 -44.97 -10.36
CA GLY A 173 25.54 -45.04 -9.29
C GLY A 173 24.87 -43.70 -9.01
N VAL A 174 24.51 -42.94 -10.05
CA VAL A 174 23.92 -41.60 -9.90
C VAL A 174 22.40 -41.70 -10.06
N GLU A 175 21.66 -41.19 -9.09
CA GLU A 175 20.19 -41.12 -9.15
C GLU A 175 19.72 -39.70 -9.44
N VAL A 176 18.74 -39.59 -10.34
CA VAL A 176 18.14 -38.32 -10.73
C VAL A 176 16.62 -38.46 -10.75
N VAL A 177 15.91 -37.47 -10.20
CA VAL A 177 14.45 -37.46 -10.16
C VAL A 177 13.91 -36.20 -10.83
N PHE A 178 13.05 -36.40 -11.82
CA PHE A 178 12.33 -35.34 -12.54
C PHE A 178 10.85 -35.38 -12.19
N ALA A 179 10.24 -34.21 -11.96
CA ALA A 179 8.79 -34.04 -11.97
C ALA A 179 8.34 -33.74 -13.40
N LEU A 180 7.44 -34.57 -13.91
CA LEU A 180 6.96 -34.48 -15.28
C LEU A 180 5.45 -34.23 -15.26
N PRO A 181 4.97 -33.20 -15.98
CA PRO A 181 3.55 -33.05 -16.24
C PRO A 181 3.00 -34.23 -17.02
N ILE A 182 1.81 -34.69 -16.65
CA ILE A 182 1.06 -35.71 -17.39
C ILE A 182 0.06 -34.99 -18.28
N LEU A 183 0.29 -35.04 -19.59
CA LEU A 183 -0.67 -34.62 -20.59
C LEU A 183 -1.57 -35.80 -20.93
N ARG A 184 -2.84 -35.51 -21.26
CA ARG A 184 -3.81 -36.54 -21.64
C ARG A 184 -4.29 -36.29 -23.05
N SER A 185 -4.28 -37.34 -23.86
CA SER A 185 -4.90 -37.35 -25.17
C SER A 185 -5.92 -38.47 -25.25
N ASN A 186 -7.06 -38.21 -25.88
CA ASN A 186 -8.11 -39.22 -26.09
C ASN A 186 -8.03 -39.70 -27.54
N ILE A 187 -7.85 -41.00 -27.73
CA ILE A 187 -8.02 -41.65 -29.04
C ILE A 187 -9.41 -42.28 -29.04
N SER A 188 -10.31 -41.74 -29.86
CA SER A 188 -11.65 -42.29 -30.02
C SER A 188 -11.70 -43.24 -31.22
N GLY A 189 -11.88 -44.54 -30.96
CA GLY A 189 -12.16 -45.55 -31.98
C GLY A 189 -13.66 -45.73 -32.23
N ARG A 190 -14.05 -46.00 -33.49
CA ARG A 190 -15.42 -46.38 -33.87
C ARG A 190 -15.51 -47.80 -34.44
N ASP A 191 -14.50 -48.63 -34.21
CA ASP A 191 -14.48 -49.98 -34.76
C ASP A 191 -15.50 -50.88 -34.04
N GLU A 192 -16.55 -51.27 -34.76
CA GLU A 192 -17.65 -52.11 -34.27
C GLU A 192 -17.17 -53.49 -33.80
N LYS A 193 -15.96 -53.92 -34.19
CA LYS A 193 -15.34 -55.18 -33.75
C LYS A 193 -14.83 -55.16 -32.31
N ILE A 194 -14.70 -53.98 -31.69
CA ILE A 194 -14.15 -53.84 -30.33
C ILE A 194 -15.22 -54.12 -29.23
N GLY A 195 -16.48 -54.35 -29.61
CA GLY A 195 -17.55 -54.86 -28.73
C GLY A 195 -18.13 -53.82 -27.76
N ASN A 196 -19.46 -53.75 -27.66
CA ASN A 196 -20.32 -52.63 -27.18
C ASN A 196 -20.82 -51.72 -28.32
N LEU A 197 -21.77 -52.25 -29.08
CA LEU A 197 -22.63 -51.49 -30.00
C LEU A 197 -23.27 -50.30 -29.25
N GLY A 198 -22.68 -49.11 -29.42
CA GLY A 198 -23.21 -47.85 -28.87
C GLY A 198 -22.21 -47.02 -28.05
N ALA A 199 -21.11 -47.60 -27.56
CA ALA A 199 -20.11 -46.87 -26.77
C ALA A 199 -18.91 -46.44 -27.64
N ARG A 200 -18.55 -45.15 -27.62
CA ARG A 200 -17.28 -44.70 -28.22
C ARG A 200 -16.13 -45.33 -27.42
N HIS A 201 -15.27 -46.11 -28.08
CA HIS A 201 -14.06 -46.65 -27.47
C HIS A 201 -13.08 -45.49 -27.25
N LEU A 202 -13.07 -44.96 -26.02
CA LEU A 202 -12.13 -43.92 -25.61
C LEU A 202 -10.90 -44.57 -25.00
N ILE A 203 -9.81 -44.60 -25.76
CA ILE A 203 -8.49 -44.95 -25.23
C ILE A 203 -7.85 -43.65 -24.75
N GLN A 204 -7.60 -43.56 -23.45
CA GLN A 204 -6.88 -42.44 -22.85
C GLN A 204 -5.38 -42.73 -22.85
N MET A 205 -4.64 -41.92 -23.60
CA MET A 205 -3.18 -41.93 -23.66
C MET A 205 -2.61 -40.93 -22.66
N MET A 206 -1.69 -41.39 -21.80
CA MET A 206 -0.91 -40.51 -20.95
C MET A 206 0.40 -40.20 -21.66
N ILE A 207 0.71 -38.92 -21.72
CA ILE A 207 1.90 -38.40 -22.37
C ILE A 207 2.69 -37.69 -21.28
N PHE A 208 3.86 -38.23 -20.93
CA PHE A 208 4.77 -37.53 -20.04
C PHE A 208 5.44 -36.40 -20.80
N ALA A 209 5.21 -35.15 -20.40
CA ALA A 209 5.83 -33.99 -21.02
C ALA A 209 7.29 -33.88 -20.57
N LEU A 210 8.16 -34.65 -21.21
CA LEU A 210 9.59 -34.71 -20.88
C LEU A 210 10.34 -33.41 -21.23
N ASP A 211 9.72 -32.52 -22.02
CA ASP A 211 10.16 -31.17 -22.36
C ASP A 211 9.73 -30.09 -21.36
N GLN A 212 8.84 -30.44 -20.43
CA GLN A 212 8.37 -29.59 -19.34
C GLN A 212 8.87 -30.13 -17.99
N GLU A 213 10.00 -30.80 -17.99
CA GLU A 213 10.59 -31.41 -16.82
C GLU A 213 10.96 -30.36 -15.77
N LYS A 214 10.68 -30.67 -14.51
CA LYS A 214 11.23 -29.92 -13.38
C LYS A 214 12.18 -30.83 -12.60
N PHE A 215 13.43 -30.42 -12.51
CA PHE A 215 14.43 -31.13 -11.74
C PHE A 215 14.07 -31.07 -10.25
N VAL A 216 13.92 -32.23 -9.60
CA VAL A 216 13.52 -32.33 -8.18
C VAL A 216 14.72 -32.64 -7.32
N ARG A 217 15.41 -33.74 -7.63
CA ARG A 217 16.43 -34.29 -6.73
C ARG A 217 17.55 -34.96 -7.51
N PHE A 218 18.73 -34.87 -6.89
CA PHE A 218 19.96 -35.48 -7.33
C PHE A 218 20.64 -36.17 -6.17
N THR A 219 20.79 -37.49 -6.25
CA THR A 219 21.52 -38.28 -5.24
C THR A 219 22.76 -38.86 -5.91
N LEU A 220 23.93 -38.37 -5.52
CA LEU A 220 25.22 -38.97 -5.87
C LEU A 220 25.56 -40.06 -4.84
N GLY A 221 26.21 -41.14 -5.27
CA GLY A 221 27.02 -41.95 -4.37
C GLY A 221 28.18 -41.16 -3.75
N ASP A 222 29.18 -41.83 -3.18
CA ASP A 222 30.26 -41.24 -2.35
C ASP A 222 31.08 -40.05 -2.95
N ASN A 223 30.86 -39.63 -4.19
CA ASN A 223 31.56 -38.52 -4.86
C ASN A 223 30.67 -37.25 -4.99
N LYS A 224 31.11 -36.12 -4.43
CA LYS A 224 30.49 -34.80 -4.65
C LYS A 224 30.90 -34.22 -6.02
N LEU A 225 29.94 -34.00 -6.93
CA LEU A 225 30.17 -33.24 -8.18
C LEU A 225 30.32 -31.74 -7.89
N SER A 226 31.19 -31.06 -8.63
CA SER A 226 31.29 -29.59 -8.66
C SER A 226 30.04 -28.95 -9.25
N ASP A 227 29.83 -27.65 -9.01
CA ASP A 227 28.66 -26.95 -9.55
C ASP A 227 28.68 -26.87 -11.09
N ASP A 228 29.85 -26.71 -11.71
CA ASP A 228 30.01 -26.81 -13.16
C ASP A 228 29.59 -28.18 -13.72
N ALA A 229 29.91 -29.25 -12.98
CA ALA A 229 29.51 -30.60 -13.35
C ALA A 229 28.00 -30.82 -13.21
N LYS A 230 27.34 -30.19 -12.22
CA LYS A 230 25.88 -30.22 -12.09
C LYS A 230 25.21 -29.48 -13.24
N GLU A 231 25.73 -28.31 -13.63
CA GLU A 231 25.21 -27.52 -14.76
C GLU A 231 25.33 -28.32 -16.08
N ALA A 232 26.51 -28.90 -16.33
CA ALA A 232 26.75 -29.78 -17.48
C ALA A 232 25.83 -31.00 -17.48
N PHE A 233 25.65 -31.62 -16.32
CA PHE A 233 24.79 -32.79 -16.17
C PHE A 233 23.31 -32.49 -16.44
N GLN A 234 22.79 -31.38 -15.91
CA GLN A 234 21.43 -30.92 -16.20
C GLN A 234 21.23 -30.65 -17.69
N PHE A 235 22.22 -30.04 -18.35
CA PHE A 235 22.21 -29.83 -19.80
C PHE A 235 22.06 -31.15 -20.58
N TYR A 236 22.87 -32.16 -20.27
CA TYR A 236 22.82 -33.44 -20.98
C TYR A 236 21.53 -34.22 -20.71
N LEU A 237 21.03 -34.22 -19.48
CA LEU A 237 19.77 -34.89 -19.15
C LEU A 237 18.55 -34.22 -19.80
N LYS A 238 18.56 -32.90 -19.93
CA LYS A 238 17.53 -32.20 -20.70
C LYS A 238 17.52 -32.65 -22.17
N HIS A 239 18.70 -32.79 -22.78
CA HIS A 239 18.81 -33.33 -24.13
C HIS A 239 18.38 -34.81 -24.23
N TYR A 240 18.67 -35.62 -23.21
CA TYR A 240 18.22 -37.00 -23.13
C TYR A 240 16.69 -37.10 -23.05
N LEU A 241 16.05 -36.33 -22.17
CA LEU A 241 14.60 -36.30 -22.00
C LEU A 241 13.89 -35.82 -23.28
N LEU A 242 14.41 -34.77 -23.91
CA LEU A 242 13.91 -34.33 -25.22
C LEU A 242 14.06 -35.43 -26.29
N PHE A 243 15.18 -36.15 -26.28
CA PHE A 243 15.39 -37.27 -27.21
C PHE A 243 14.39 -38.39 -26.99
N LEU A 244 14.13 -38.80 -25.74
CA LEU A 244 13.10 -39.78 -25.39
C LEU A 244 11.71 -39.36 -25.88
N GLN A 245 11.38 -38.07 -25.75
CA GLN A 245 10.12 -37.53 -26.25
C GLN A 245 10.02 -37.65 -27.77
N THR A 246 11.02 -37.17 -28.50
CA THR A 246 11.04 -37.28 -29.97
C THR A 246 11.05 -38.73 -30.47
N SER A 247 11.52 -39.67 -29.64
CA SER A 247 11.56 -41.11 -29.92
C SER A 247 10.26 -41.86 -29.62
N GLY A 248 9.22 -41.17 -29.12
CA GLY A 248 7.95 -41.81 -28.75
C GLY A 248 7.96 -42.55 -27.40
N ASN A 249 9.07 -42.55 -26.66
CA ASN A 249 9.20 -43.22 -25.35
C ASN A 249 8.49 -42.48 -24.19
N HIS A 250 7.62 -41.53 -24.50
CA HIS A 250 6.93 -40.65 -23.56
C HIS A 250 5.41 -40.89 -23.51
N SER A 251 4.86 -41.72 -24.42
CA SER A 251 3.46 -42.09 -24.45
C SER A 251 3.23 -43.48 -23.84
N VAL A 252 2.46 -43.56 -22.76
CA VAL A 252 2.15 -44.80 -22.02
C VAL A 252 0.64 -44.81 -21.70
N LEU A 253 0.00 -45.98 -21.66
CA LEU A 253 -1.46 -46.09 -21.47
C LEU A 253 -1.83 -46.23 -19.96
N ARG A 254 -2.73 -45.36 -19.42
CA ARG A 254 -3.41 -45.16 -18.07
C ARG A 254 -2.91 -45.93 -16.81
N THR A 255 -2.95 -45.51 -15.51
CA THR A 255 -3.46 -44.45 -14.55
C THR A 255 -2.89 -44.76 -13.09
N GLU A 256 -3.37 -44.22 -11.94
CA GLU A 256 -2.64 -43.72 -10.69
C GLU A 256 -2.24 -44.57 -9.41
N SER A 257 -1.53 -43.92 -8.44
CA SER A 257 -1.13 -44.23 -7.02
C SER A 257 0.27 -44.82 -6.60
N THR A 258 1.05 -44.11 -5.76
CA THR A 258 1.67 -44.65 -4.50
C THR A 258 2.44 -43.59 -3.67
N ASP A 259 2.46 -43.78 -2.33
CA ASP A 259 2.61 -42.75 -1.28
C ASP A 259 3.98 -42.53 -0.63
N GLU A 260 5.00 -43.36 -0.88
CA GLU A 260 6.21 -43.29 -0.04
C GLU A 260 7.09 -42.05 -0.28
N LEU A 261 7.03 -41.45 -1.48
CA LEU A 261 7.80 -40.24 -1.80
C LEU A 261 7.15 -38.96 -1.25
N ARG A 262 5.83 -38.95 -1.00
CA ARG A 262 5.09 -37.77 -0.51
C ARG A 262 5.56 -37.34 0.88
N GLN A 263 5.84 -38.28 1.77
CA GLN A 263 6.32 -37.96 3.12
C GLN A 263 7.73 -37.37 3.14
N LEU A 264 8.61 -37.79 2.22
CA LEU A 264 9.95 -37.21 2.07
C LEU A 264 9.93 -35.81 1.43
N ILE A 265 9.01 -35.55 0.50
CA ILE A 265 8.97 -34.30 -0.29
C ILE A 265 8.22 -33.17 0.42
N ARG A 266 7.44 -33.41 1.49
CA ARG A 266 6.80 -32.34 2.30
C ARG A 266 7.75 -31.21 2.71
N LYS A 267 9.07 -31.46 2.76
CA LYS A 267 10.10 -30.45 3.07
C LYS A 267 10.56 -29.59 1.87
N ASP A 268 10.34 -30.02 0.62
CA ASP A 268 10.85 -29.38 -0.61
C ASP A 268 9.75 -28.79 -1.53
N ILE A 269 8.49 -28.74 -1.07
CA ILE A 269 7.33 -28.22 -1.84
C ILE A 269 7.42 -26.70 -2.17
N ARG A 270 8.42 -26.00 -1.63
CA ARG A 270 8.76 -24.60 -2.01
C ARG A 270 9.04 -24.40 -3.50
N ILE A 271 9.19 -25.50 -4.25
CA ILE A 271 9.43 -25.54 -5.68
C ILE A 271 8.17 -25.15 -6.50
N PHE A 272 6.96 -25.00 -5.95
CA PHE A 272 5.78 -24.66 -6.78
C PHE A 272 5.49 -23.15 -6.83
N ASP A 273 5.95 -22.50 -7.90
CA ASP A 273 5.92 -21.04 -8.14
C ASP A 273 4.52 -20.36 -8.21
N LYS A 274 3.40 -21.09 -8.03
CA LYS A 274 2.07 -20.58 -8.42
C LYS A 274 1.06 -20.37 -7.30
N VAL A 275 1.12 -21.15 -6.21
CA VAL A 275 0.14 -21.10 -5.11
C VAL A 275 0.88 -21.39 -3.82
N ASP A 276 0.88 -20.44 -2.88
CA ASP A 276 1.40 -20.68 -1.53
C ASP A 276 0.30 -21.31 -0.67
N PRO A 277 0.42 -22.60 -0.27
CA PRO A 277 -0.56 -23.27 0.55
C PRO A 277 -0.70 -22.65 1.94
N ALA A 278 0.34 -21.98 2.44
CA ALA A 278 0.31 -21.29 3.72
C ALA A 278 -0.72 -20.16 3.70
N LEU A 279 -0.84 -19.43 2.59
CA LEU A 279 -1.85 -18.38 2.42
C LEU A 279 -3.27 -18.94 2.45
N ILE A 280 -3.51 -20.08 1.81
CA ILE A 280 -4.84 -20.73 1.84
C ILE A 280 -5.17 -21.23 3.24
N ALA A 281 -4.21 -21.83 3.94
CA ALA A 281 -4.37 -22.27 5.32
C ALA A 281 -4.68 -21.08 6.25
N GLN A 282 -3.93 -19.97 6.11
CA GLN A 282 -4.14 -18.74 6.87
C GLN A 282 -5.52 -18.14 6.59
N PHE A 283 -5.98 -18.13 5.34
CA PHE A 283 -7.32 -17.68 4.96
C PHE A 283 -8.41 -18.46 5.68
N TYR A 284 -8.38 -19.79 5.62
CA TYR A 284 -9.37 -20.61 6.31
C TYR A 284 -9.28 -20.47 7.83
N GLN A 285 -8.08 -20.31 8.38
CA GLN A 285 -7.89 -20.07 9.81
C GLN A 285 -8.51 -18.75 10.25
N MET A 286 -8.28 -17.67 9.51
CA MET A 286 -8.86 -16.35 9.78
C MET A 286 -10.40 -16.39 9.70
N HIS A 287 -10.96 -16.97 8.64
CA HIS A 287 -12.41 -17.08 8.48
C HIS A 287 -13.04 -18.03 9.50
N TRP A 288 -12.34 -19.10 9.90
CA TRP A 288 -12.75 -19.97 10.99
C TRP A 288 -12.79 -19.22 12.33
N GLN A 289 -11.75 -18.45 12.66
CA GLN A 289 -11.72 -17.59 13.86
C GLN A 289 -12.87 -16.57 13.86
N ASN A 290 -13.19 -15.99 12.69
CA ASN A 290 -14.32 -15.09 12.51
C ASN A 290 -15.68 -15.75 12.76
N ALA A 291 -15.89 -16.93 12.17
CA ALA A 291 -17.08 -17.73 12.42
C ALA A 291 -17.19 -18.11 13.91
N CYS A 292 -16.09 -18.49 14.57
CA CYS A 292 -16.04 -18.71 16.02
C CYS A 292 -16.44 -17.45 16.80
N GLY A 293 -15.89 -16.28 16.42
CA GLY A 293 -16.23 -14.96 16.97
C GLY A 293 -17.71 -14.67 17.02
N LYS A 294 -18.39 -14.95 15.90
CA LYS A 294 -19.82 -14.70 15.70
C LYS A 294 -20.72 -15.72 16.39
N ARG A 295 -20.21 -16.90 16.74
CA ARG A 295 -20.96 -18.00 17.39
C ARG A 295 -21.70 -17.56 18.66
N ASN A 296 -21.10 -16.66 19.46
CA ASN A 296 -21.69 -16.18 20.71
C ASN A 296 -22.64 -14.97 20.51
N GLY A 297 -22.70 -14.45 19.28
CA GLY A 297 -23.43 -13.25 18.91
C GLY A 297 -24.82 -13.50 18.31
N PRO A 298 -25.46 -12.45 17.76
CA PRO A 298 -26.77 -12.54 17.11
C PRO A 298 -26.76 -13.36 15.81
N ALA A 299 -25.59 -13.84 15.37
CA ALA A 299 -25.45 -14.70 14.21
C ALA A 299 -25.71 -16.20 14.51
N TRP A 300 -25.89 -16.59 15.78
CA TRP A 300 -26.28 -17.97 16.11
C TRP A 300 -27.52 -18.39 15.32
N GLY A 301 -27.46 -19.55 14.66
CA GLY A 301 -28.53 -20.02 13.78
C GLY A 301 -28.37 -19.64 12.31
N LYS A 302 -27.29 -18.96 11.91
CA LYS A 302 -27.03 -18.55 10.52
C LYS A 302 -25.91 -19.38 9.89
N LEU A 303 -25.96 -19.51 8.56
CA LEU A 303 -25.01 -20.30 7.79
C LEU A 303 -23.65 -19.61 7.58
N ASP A 304 -23.51 -18.32 7.92
CA ASP A 304 -22.22 -17.62 7.91
C ASP A 304 -21.24 -18.16 8.99
N LEU A 305 -21.74 -19.00 9.91
CA LEU A 305 -20.95 -19.70 10.91
C LEU A 305 -20.34 -21.02 10.41
N CYS A 306 -20.61 -21.44 9.16
CA CYS A 306 -20.41 -22.82 8.69
C CYS A 306 -18.99 -23.37 8.87
N LEU A 307 -17.96 -22.52 8.85
CA LEU A 307 -16.58 -22.96 9.10
C LEU A 307 -16.32 -23.35 10.54
N ALA A 308 -16.98 -22.71 11.51
CA ALA A 308 -16.79 -22.98 12.94
C ALA A 308 -17.82 -23.99 13.46
N THR A 309 -19.08 -23.84 13.03
CA THR A 309 -20.20 -24.64 13.49
C THR A 309 -21.25 -24.75 12.40
N ILE A 310 -21.87 -25.92 12.28
CA ILE A 310 -23.06 -26.07 11.44
C ILE A 310 -24.09 -27.00 12.09
N CYS A 311 -25.35 -26.66 11.92
CA CYS A 311 -26.49 -27.45 12.38
C CYS A 311 -27.41 -27.74 11.20
N SER A 312 -27.93 -28.96 11.11
CA SER A 312 -28.90 -29.35 10.09
C SER A 312 -30.15 -28.45 10.07
N ASP A 313 -30.57 -27.93 11.23
CA ASP A 313 -31.75 -27.06 11.35
C ASP A 313 -31.56 -25.69 10.69
N TRP A 314 -30.31 -25.29 10.41
CA TRP A 314 -30.00 -24.02 9.74
C TRP A 314 -30.04 -24.15 8.23
N ILE A 315 -30.13 -25.38 7.70
CA ILE A 315 -30.03 -25.69 6.28
C ILE A 315 -31.42 -26.02 5.75
N ASN A 316 -32.00 -25.10 4.98
CA ASN A 316 -33.30 -25.30 4.36
C ASN A 316 -33.29 -26.53 3.44
N GLY A 317 -34.16 -27.51 3.74
CA GLY A 317 -34.32 -28.72 2.94
C GLY A 317 -33.28 -29.81 3.18
N CYS A 318 -32.41 -29.68 4.20
CA CYS A 318 -31.51 -30.75 4.58
C CYS A 318 -32.29 -31.84 5.33
N SER A 319 -32.74 -32.87 4.62
CA SER A 319 -33.29 -34.08 5.22
C SER A 319 -32.36 -35.26 4.93
N LEU A 320 -31.32 -35.43 5.75
CA LEU A 320 -30.51 -36.65 5.78
C LEU A 320 -31.29 -37.75 6.49
N GLU A 321 -32.20 -38.42 5.78
CA GLU A 321 -32.90 -39.61 6.28
C GLU A 321 -33.59 -39.40 7.66
N ASN A 322 -34.20 -38.23 7.89
CA ASN A 322 -34.80 -37.82 9.18
C ASN A 322 -33.83 -37.76 10.37
N THR A 323 -32.52 -37.68 10.10
CA THR A 323 -31.48 -37.50 11.12
C THR A 323 -31.01 -36.05 11.11
N HIS A 324 -31.07 -35.42 12.29
CA HIS A 324 -30.54 -34.08 12.50
C HIS A 324 -29.13 -34.17 13.06
N PHE A 325 -28.29 -33.18 12.81
CA PHE A 325 -26.91 -33.17 13.30
C PHE A 325 -26.45 -31.77 13.69
N PHE A 326 -25.45 -31.74 14.57
CA PHE A 326 -24.73 -30.54 14.97
C PHE A 326 -23.23 -30.84 14.95
N ILE A 327 -22.45 -29.97 14.31
CA ILE A 327 -21.01 -30.11 14.14
C ILE A 327 -20.33 -28.85 14.67
N ASN A 328 -19.31 -29.04 15.51
CA ASN A 328 -18.28 -28.03 15.73
C ASN A 328 -16.98 -28.46 15.03
N PHE A 329 -16.34 -27.50 14.38
CA PHE A 329 -15.13 -27.71 13.61
C PHE A 329 -13.91 -27.15 14.34
N HIS A 330 -12.78 -27.83 14.18
CA HIS A 330 -11.48 -27.17 14.29
C HIS A 330 -11.19 -26.39 13.00
N SER A 331 -10.18 -25.50 13.04
CA SER A 331 -9.72 -24.81 11.84
C SER A 331 -9.42 -25.81 10.72
N PRO A 332 -9.92 -25.59 9.49
CA PRO A 332 -9.54 -26.41 8.34
C PRO A 332 -8.02 -26.36 8.12
N THR A 333 -7.44 -27.47 7.70
CA THR A 333 -6.02 -27.51 7.31
C THR A 333 -5.90 -27.73 5.82
N VAL A 334 -4.91 -27.09 5.19
CA VAL A 334 -4.69 -27.16 3.75
C VAL A 334 -3.33 -27.77 3.50
N GLU A 335 -3.28 -28.84 2.70
CA GLU A 335 -2.05 -29.48 2.28
C GLU A 335 -1.88 -29.35 0.75
N PRO A 336 -0.70 -28.95 0.26
CA PRO A 336 -0.42 -28.95 -1.17
C PRO A 336 -0.40 -30.37 -1.74
N LEU A 337 -1.10 -30.59 -2.85
CA LEU A 337 -1.01 -31.84 -3.61
C LEU A 337 -0.11 -31.68 -4.84
N CYS A 338 -0.32 -30.62 -5.62
CA CYS A 338 0.51 -30.24 -6.77
C CYS A 338 0.35 -28.73 -7.06
N ASN A 339 0.93 -28.24 -8.16
CA ASN A 339 0.81 -26.82 -8.56
C ASN A 339 -0.61 -26.38 -8.99
N GLN A 340 -1.56 -27.31 -9.08
CA GLN A 340 -2.94 -27.06 -9.50
C GLN A 340 -3.96 -27.53 -8.49
N GLU A 341 -3.59 -28.28 -7.45
CA GLU A 341 -4.53 -28.89 -6.52
C GLU A 341 -4.02 -28.85 -5.09
N VAL A 342 -4.96 -28.67 -4.16
CA VAL A 342 -4.73 -28.73 -2.72
C VAL A 342 -5.71 -29.72 -2.09
N ILE A 343 -5.33 -30.25 -0.92
CA ILE A 343 -6.19 -31.07 -0.07
C ILE A 343 -6.67 -30.19 1.07
N ILE A 344 -7.98 -29.96 1.15
CA ILE A 344 -8.62 -29.25 2.26
C ILE A 344 -9.17 -30.31 3.22
N LYS A 345 -8.76 -30.24 4.48
CA LYS A 345 -9.16 -31.17 5.53
C LYS A 345 -10.02 -30.44 6.55
N PHE A 346 -11.26 -30.87 6.68
CA PHE A 346 -12.20 -30.39 7.68
C PHE A 346 -12.13 -31.30 8.90
N HIS A 347 -11.57 -30.77 9.98
CA HIS A 347 -11.41 -31.46 11.25
C HIS A 347 -12.64 -31.24 12.11
N ILE A 348 -13.28 -32.33 12.50
CA ILE A 348 -14.48 -32.32 13.33
C ILE A 348 -14.06 -32.38 14.79
N LYS A 349 -14.41 -31.34 15.53
CA LYS A 349 -14.17 -31.24 16.97
C LYS A 349 -15.21 -32.04 17.74
N GLU A 350 -16.49 -31.73 17.50
CA GLU A 350 -17.62 -32.36 18.17
C GLU A 350 -18.71 -32.66 17.13
N LEU A 351 -19.34 -33.81 17.23
CA LEU A 351 -20.39 -34.27 16.30
C LEU A 351 -21.47 -35.02 17.07
N GLY A 352 -22.70 -34.53 16.93
CA GLY A 352 -23.87 -35.10 17.58
C GLY A 352 -25.00 -35.30 16.58
N PHE A 353 -25.64 -36.46 16.63
CA PHE A 353 -26.83 -36.78 15.85
C PHE A 353 -28.07 -36.76 16.74
N PHE A 354 -29.15 -36.15 16.27
CA PHE A 354 -30.38 -35.89 17.01
C PHE A 354 -31.59 -36.49 16.27
N GLU A 355 -32.58 -36.97 17.04
CA GLU A 355 -33.79 -37.58 16.47
C GLU A 355 -34.83 -36.56 15.98
N LYS A 356 -34.73 -35.31 16.45
CA LYS A 356 -35.70 -34.26 16.16
C LYS A 356 -34.99 -32.96 15.82
N ALA A 357 -35.62 -32.18 14.96
CA ALA A 357 -35.30 -30.78 14.72
C ALA A 357 -35.51 -29.94 16.00
N GLY A 358 -34.97 -28.72 16.00
CA GLY A 358 -35.05 -27.80 17.13
C GLY A 358 -33.96 -28.08 18.16
N ILE A 359 -32.71 -28.23 17.71
CA ILE A 359 -31.58 -28.53 18.59
C ILE A 359 -31.33 -27.34 19.53
N ASP A 360 -31.60 -27.55 20.82
CA ASP A 360 -31.44 -26.56 21.90
C ASP A 360 -30.85 -27.17 23.19
N GLU A 361 -30.88 -26.39 24.27
CA GLU A 361 -30.35 -26.78 25.58
C GLU A 361 -31.12 -27.94 26.25
N THR A 362 -32.36 -28.20 25.81
CA THR A 362 -33.23 -29.23 26.38
C THR A 362 -33.05 -30.59 25.72
N VAL A 363 -32.54 -30.62 24.48
CA VAL A 363 -32.33 -31.85 23.71
C VAL A 363 -30.94 -32.42 23.97
N ASN A 364 -30.81 -33.76 23.88
CA ASN A 364 -29.54 -34.48 23.93
C ASN A 364 -29.33 -35.25 22.62
N PRO A 365 -28.08 -35.42 22.16
CA PRO A 365 -27.78 -36.23 21.00
C PRO A 365 -28.14 -37.70 21.27
N LYS A 366 -28.72 -38.36 20.27
CA LYS A 366 -28.91 -39.82 20.23
C LYS A 366 -27.56 -40.53 20.15
N VAL A 367 -26.65 -39.97 19.36
CA VAL A 367 -25.30 -40.47 19.16
C VAL A 367 -24.35 -39.29 19.24
N ASP A 368 -23.42 -39.35 20.18
CA ASP A 368 -22.33 -38.39 20.33
C ASP A 368 -21.02 -39.05 19.88
N LEU A 369 -20.38 -38.46 18.87
CA LEU A 369 -19.13 -38.94 18.27
C LEU A 369 -17.96 -37.97 18.49
N SER A 370 -18.06 -37.07 19.47
CA SER A 370 -17.05 -36.04 19.73
C SER A 370 -15.65 -36.61 20.04
N ASP A 371 -15.56 -37.82 20.60
CA ASP A 371 -14.26 -38.45 20.93
C ASP A 371 -13.55 -39.10 19.73
N GLN A 372 -14.17 -39.12 18.54
CA GLN A 372 -13.65 -39.88 17.39
C GLN A 372 -12.65 -39.10 16.52
N GLN A 373 -12.50 -37.78 16.72
CA GLN A 373 -11.58 -36.91 15.97
C GLN A 373 -11.72 -37.06 14.45
N TRP A 374 -12.95 -37.00 13.93
CA TRP A 374 -13.19 -37.20 12.50
C TRP A 374 -12.54 -36.11 11.64
N GLN A 375 -12.09 -36.48 10.45
CA GLN A 375 -11.47 -35.60 9.47
C GLN A 375 -11.95 -35.97 8.07
N PHE A 376 -12.55 -35.00 7.36
CA PHE A 376 -12.98 -35.17 5.98
C PHE A 376 -12.03 -34.41 5.06
N ALA A 377 -11.42 -35.10 4.09
CA ALA A 377 -10.48 -34.52 3.15
C ALA A 377 -11.06 -34.42 1.75
N PHE A 378 -10.89 -33.26 1.12
CA PHE A 378 -11.31 -32.99 -0.25
C PHE A 378 -10.15 -32.47 -1.07
N ILE A 379 -9.95 -33.04 -2.25
CA ILE A 379 -8.97 -32.53 -3.23
C ILE A 379 -9.67 -31.53 -4.13
N VAL A 380 -9.16 -30.32 -4.21
CA VAL A 380 -9.77 -29.20 -4.92
C VAL A 380 -8.75 -28.53 -5.83
N LYS A 381 -9.17 -28.17 -7.05
CA LYS A 381 -8.33 -27.44 -8.00
C LYS A 381 -8.20 -25.97 -7.63
N CYS A 382 -7.00 -25.43 -7.75
CA CYS A 382 -6.69 -24.02 -7.61
C CYS A 382 -6.69 -23.34 -8.98
N VAL A 383 -7.40 -22.24 -9.10
CA VAL A 383 -7.52 -21.39 -10.29
C VAL A 383 -7.01 -20.01 -9.93
N LYS A 384 -5.97 -19.51 -10.61
CA LYS A 384 -5.44 -18.16 -10.38
C LYS A 384 -6.19 -17.17 -11.26
N ALA A 385 -6.70 -16.08 -10.68
CA ALA A 385 -7.20 -14.96 -11.47
C ALA A 385 -6.01 -14.16 -12.01
N GLU A 386 -6.01 -13.83 -13.31
CA GLU A 386 -4.96 -13.01 -13.91
C GLU A 386 -4.91 -11.63 -13.26
N GLY A 387 -3.72 -11.20 -12.80
CA GLY A 387 -3.43 -9.80 -12.45
C GLY A 387 -3.58 -9.36 -10.99
N LEU A 388 -4.23 -10.13 -10.09
CA LEU A 388 -4.57 -9.64 -8.73
C LEU A 388 -4.00 -10.47 -7.57
N GLY A 389 -3.17 -11.48 -7.83
CA GLY A 389 -2.67 -12.37 -6.76
C GLY A 389 -3.76 -13.21 -6.08
N VAL A 390 -4.98 -13.22 -6.63
CA VAL A 390 -6.13 -13.97 -6.11
C VAL A 390 -6.04 -15.43 -6.53
N VAL A 391 -6.17 -16.32 -5.55
CA VAL A 391 -6.31 -17.77 -5.75
C VAL A 391 -7.77 -18.13 -5.50
N THR A 392 -8.43 -18.74 -6.47
CA THR A 392 -9.80 -19.25 -6.31
C THR A 392 -9.75 -20.77 -6.27
N LEU A 393 -10.46 -21.37 -5.32
CA LEU A 393 -10.69 -22.80 -5.24
C LEU A 393 -11.90 -23.15 -6.10
N ASP A 394 -11.70 -24.00 -7.11
CA ASP A 394 -12.78 -24.48 -7.97
C ASP A 394 -13.51 -25.62 -7.25
N LEU A 395 -14.49 -25.25 -6.43
CA LEU A 395 -15.24 -26.18 -5.60
C LEU A 395 -16.05 -27.21 -6.40
N ASP A 396 -16.37 -26.95 -7.67
CA ASP A 396 -17.01 -27.93 -8.56
C ASP A 396 -16.09 -29.13 -8.87
N THR A 397 -14.78 -28.96 -8.68
CA THR A 397 -13.78 -30.04 -8.82
C THR A 397 -13.51 -30.79 -7.52
N ALA A 398 -14.16 -30.41 -6.42
CA ALA A 398 -13.94 -31.00 -5.11
C ALA A 398 -14.29 -32.49 -5.13
N ARG A 399 -13.32 -33.33 -4.77
CA ARG A 399 -13.49 -34.78 -4.67
C ARG A 399 -13.07 -35.29 -3.30
N PHE A 400 -13.92 -36.11 -2.70
CA PHE A 400 -13.64 -36.74 -1.41
C PHE A 400 -12.43 -37.69 -1.51
N SER A 401 -11.46 -37.53 -0.63
CA SER A 401 -10.32 -38.44 -0.49
C SER A 401 -10.52 -39.33 0.73
N ARG A 402 -10.90 -40.59 0.51
CA ARG A 402 -11.01 -41.58 1.58
C ARG A 402 -9.66 -41.84 2.28
N PHE A 403 -8.57 -41.71 1.53
CA PHE A 403 -7.20 -41.97 1.99
C PHE A 403 -6.70 -40.87 2.93
N ASP A 404 -6.99 -39.60 2.63
CA ASP A 404 -6.59 -38.47 3.45
C ASP A 404 -7.60 -38.14 4.56
N SER A 405 -8.71 -38.88 4.64
CA SER A 405 -9.74 -38.76 5.68
C SER A 405 -9.49 -39.72 6.83
N PHE A 406 -9.87 -39.32 8.05
CA PHE A 406 -9.67 -40.11 9.27
C PHE A 406 -10.99 -40.20 10.05
N PHE A 407 -11.35 -41.40 10.54
CA PHE A 407 -12.63 -41.64 11.22
C PHE A 407 -12.46 -42.43 12.53
N GLY A 408 -11.39 -42.14 13.27
CA GLY A 408 -11.06 -42.81 14.54
C GLY A 408 -10.11 -44.01 14.39
N LYS A 409 -9.70 -44.57 15.54
CA LYS A 409 -8.79 -45.73 15.60
C LYS A 409 -9.60 -47.03 15.62
N GLY A 410 -9.57 -47.78 14.52
CA GLY A 410 -10.21 -49.09 14.40
C GLY A 410 -11.18 -49.17 13.22
N GLU A 411 -11.73 -50.37 12.96
CA GLU A 411 -12.76 -50.51 11.95
C GLU A 411 -14.11 -50.00 12.51
N PRO A 412 -14.78 -49.04 11.85
CA PRO A 412 -16.05 -48.50 12.33
C PRO A 412 -17.13 -49.59 12.37
N ILE A 413 -17.94 -49.62 13.44
CA ILE A 413 -19.13 -50.48 13.50
C ILE A 413 -20.15 -50.07 12.42
N GLU A 414 -21.06 -50.97 12.02
CA GLU A 414 -22.02 -50.69 10.93
C GLU A 414 -22.82 -49.40 11.13
N GLN A 415 -23.26 -49.12 12.36
CA GLN A 415 -23.96 -47.88 12.68
C GLN A 415 -23.09 -46.63 12.44
N THR A 416 -21.80 -46.71 12.78
CA THR A 416 -20.85 -45.63 12.51
C THR A 416 -20.55 -45.51 11.02
N LYS A 417 -20.45 -46.63 10.28
CA LYS A 417 -20.30 -46.63 8.80
C LYS A 417 -21.46 -45.88 8.14
N HIS A 418 -22.69 -46.12 8.59
CA HIS A 418 -23.86 -45.39 8.12
C HIS A 418 -23.76 -43.87 8.34
N TYR A 419 -23.35 -43.41 9.53
CA TYR A 419 -23.14 -41.98 9.79
C TYR A 419 -21.97 -41.37 8.99
N ILE A 420 -20.91 -42.15 8.74
CA ILE A 420 -19.81 -41.72 7.86
C ILE A 420 -20.34 -41.48 6.44
N ASP A 421 -21.13 -42.40 5.88
CA ASP A 421 -21.68 -42.27 4.53
C ASP A 421 -22.64 -41.07 4.43
N LEU A 422 -23.48 -40.84 5.45
CA LEU A 422 -24.33 -39.66 5.56
C LEU A 422 -23.52 -38.36 5.55
N MET A 423 -22.45 -38.29 6.34
CA MET A 423 -21.58 -37.11 6.38
C MET A 423 -20.80 -36.94 5.08
N ILE A 424 -20.30 -38.00 4.44
CA ILE A 424 -19.65 -37.89 3.13
C ILE A 424 -20.61 -37.27 2.11
N LYS A 425 -21.88 -37.70 2.09
CA LYS A 425 -22.91 -37.15 1.21
C LYS A 425 -23.18 -35.68 1.51
N PHE A 426 -23.33 -35.32 2.79
CA PHE A 426 -23.50 -33.94 3.23
C PHE A 426 -22.32 -33.05 2.82
N PHE A 427 -21.09 -33.47 3.12
CA PHE A 427 -19.90 -32.69 2.79
C PHE A 427 -19.72 -32.55 1.28
N SER A 428 -19.92 -33.62 0.50
CA SER A 428 -19.66 -33.61 -0.95
C SER A 428 -20.65 -32.80 -1.77
N HIS A 429 -21.84 -32.50 -1.23
CA HIS A 429 -22.89 -31.77 -1.94
C HIS A 429 -23.27 -30.49 -1.20
N ASP A 430 -23.88 -30.62 -0.02
CA ASP A 430 -24.48 -29.49 0.67
C ASP A 430 -23.43 -28.54 1.28
N TYR A 431 -22.40 -29.08 1.93
CA TYR A 431 -21.41 -28.25 2.63
C TYR A 431 -20.51 -27.47 1.68
N ILE A 432 -20.03 -28.11 0.61
CA ILE A 432 -19.21 -27.44 -0.41
C ILE A 432 -20.01 -26.32 -1.10
N ASP A 433 -21.30 -26.54 -1.39
CA ASP A 433 -22.20 -25.49 -1.89
C ASP A 433 -22.35 -24.32 -0.91
N ILE A 434 -22.41 -24.60 0.39
CA ILE A 434 -22.45 -23.56 1.43
C ILE A 434 -21.16 -22.74 1.39
N LEU A 435 -19.99 -23.38 1.34
CA LEU A 435 -18.70 -22.67 1.21
C LEU A 435 -18.66 -21.78 -0.05
N ALA A 436 -19.22 -22.27 -1.17
CA ALA A 436 -19.32 -21.51 -2.41
C ALA A 436 -20.19 -20.25 -2.24
N ARG A 437 -21.38 -20.40 -1.63
CA ARG A 437 -22.35 -19.29 -1.42
C ARG A 437 -21.81 -18.16 -0.54
N PHE A 438 -20.95 -18.48 0.42
CA PHE A 438 -20.30 -17.49 1.29
C PHE A 438 -18.94 -17.01 0.77
N SER A 439 -18.61 -17.30 -0.49
CA SER A 439 -17.36 -16.90 -1.13
C SER A 439 -16.09 -17.38 -0.42
N LEU A 440 -16.19 -18.44 0.40
CA LEU A 440 -15.05 -19.04 1.13
C LEU A 440 -14.11 -19.84 0.20
N HIS A 441 -14.36 -19.79 -1.10
CA HIS A 441 -13.52 -20.35 -2.16
C HIS A 441 -12.69 -19.28 -2.87
N ILE A 442 -12.95 -17.99 -2.64
CA ILE A 442 -12.21 -16.87 -3.24
C ILE A 442 -11.17 -16.40 -2.23
N ILE A 443 -9.94 -16.82 -2.42
CA ILE A 443 -8.80 -16.45 -1.56
C ILE A 443 -8.14 -15.26 -2.22
N LEU A 444 -8.60 -14.07 -1.83
CA LEU A 444 -7.87 -12.85 -2.14
C LEU A 444 -6.48 -13.01 -1.53
N GLY A 445 -5.43 -12.70 -2.30
CA GLY A 445 -4.06 -12.85 -1.83
C GLY A 445 -3.94 -12.13 -0.50
N LEU A 446 -3.88 -12.89 0.59
CA LEU A 446 -3.56 -12.33 1.88
C LEU A 446 -2.16 -11.74 1.72
N PRO A 447 -1.90 -10.52 2.20
CA PRO A 447 -0.53 -10.07 2.29
C PRO A 447 0.23 -11.15 3.06
N LEU A 448 1.42 -11.49 2.59
CA LEU A 448 2.39 -12.17 3.44
C LEU A 448 2.37 -11.42 4.77
N SER A 449 2.05 -12.13 5.85
CA SER A 449 2.03 -11.58 7.20
C SER A 449 3.26 -10.65 7.36
N PRO A 450 3.16 -9.51 8.05
CA PRO A 450 4.30 -8.64 8.32
C PRO A 450 5.50 -9.34 9.01
N ASP A 451 5.38 -10.63 9.32
CA ASP A 451 6.29 -11.59 9.96
C ASP A 451 7.66 -11.79 9.30
N ASN A 452 8.06 -10.95 8.33
CA ASN A 452 9.48 -10.61 8.21
C ASN A 452 9.80 -9.37 9.07
N SER A 453 9.31 -9.36 10.31
CA SER A 453 9.72 -8.47 11.40
C SER A 453 11.20 -8.64 11.80
N GLY A 454 11.92 -9.58 11.17
CA GLY A 454 13.40 -9.68 11.20
C GLY A 454 14.11 -8.98 10.05
N ARG A 455 13.38 -8.49 9.03
CA ARG A 455 13.87 -7.34 8.27
C ARG A 455 13.21 -6.15 8.93
N ASP A 456 13.99 -5.46 9.74
CA ASP A 456 13.84 -4.04 9.96
C ASP A 456 13.29 -3.39 8.67
N TYR A 457 11.98 -3.14 8.68
CA TYR A 457 11.36 -2.01 7.98
C TYR A 457 11.35 -0.79 8.93
N ALA A 458 12.18 -0.80 9.98
CA ALA A 458 13.13 0.30 10.02
C ALA A 458 13.81 0.24 8.65
N ALA A 459 13.45 1.16 7.76
CA ALA A 459 14.50 1.64 6.90
C ALA A 459 15.61 2.08 7.88
N GLU A 460 16.51 1.16 8.23
CA GLU A 460 17.92 1.43 8.21
C GLU A 460 18.15 2.05 6.83
N TRP A 461 17.85 3.33 6.77
CA TRP A 461 18.70 4.32 6.16
C TRP A 461 20.03 4.30 6.92
N THR A 462 20.63 3.12 7.11
CA THR A 462 22.07 3.06 7.18
C THR A 462 22.52 3.79 5.94
N GLU A 463 23.42 4.71 6.18
CA GLU A 463 24.21 5.39 5.19
C GLU A 463 24.83 4.33 4.29
N THR A 464 24.08 3.84 3.30
CA THR A 464 24.70 3.50 2.04
C THR A 464 25.13 4.86 1.54
N GLU A 465 26.37 5.21 1.90
CA GLU A 465 27.25 6.04 1.10
C GLU A 465 26.86 5.84 -0.36
N GLU A 466 26.85 6.94 -1.12
CA GLU A 466 26.47 7.01 -2.52
C GLU A 466 27.37 6.19 -3.47
N ASN A 467 27.79 4.99 -3.08
CA ASN A 467 28.62 4.09 -3.84
C ASN A 467 27.85 2.81 -4.20
N GLU A 468 27.53 2.78 -5.49
CA GLU A 468 27.58 1.62 -6.38
C GLU A 468 26.64 0.43 -6.08
N GLY A 469 25.62 0.26 -6.92
CA GLY A 469 24.96 -1.03 -7.12
C GLY A 469 23.58 -0.94 -7.75
N ASP A 470 23.50 -1.23 -9.05
CA ASP A 470 22.29 -1.34 -9.86
C ASP A 470 21.10 -2.06 -9.20
N HIS A 471 19.90 -1.45 -9.26
CA HIS A 471 18.70 -2.01 -9.91
C HIS A 471 17.47 -1.07 -9.81
N PHE A 472 17.21 -0.33 -10.90
CA PHE A 472 15.89 0.02 -11.49
C PHE A 472 14.66 0.47 -10.66
N ALA A 473 14.78 0.88 -9.40
CA ALA A 473 13.82 1.81 -8.80
C ALA A 473 14.41 3.22 -8.92
N ARG A 474 13.88 4.06 -9.82
CA ARG A 474 14.21 5.49 -9.85
C ARG A 474 13.82 6.08 -8.49
N LYS A 475 14.73 6.09 -7.52
CA LYS A 475 14.61 6.90 -6.31
C LYS A 475 14.47 8.33 -6.81
N HIS A 476 13.28 8.89 -6.69
CA HIS A 476 13.05 10.29 -6.99
C HIS A 476 14.03 11.07 -6.13
N THR A 477 15.03 11.71 -6.72
CA THR A 477 15.97 12.53 -5.95
C THR A 477 15.16 13.63 -5.26
N HIS A 478 15.56 14.03 -4.05
CA HIS A 478 14.89 15.09 -3.27
C HIS A 478 14.56 16.31 -4.16
N ALA A 479 15.50 16.72 -5.03
CA ALA A 479 15.33 17.80 -6.00
C ALA A 479 14.19 17.57 -7.04
N MET A 480 13.92 16.32 -7.43
CA MET A 480 12.85 16.00 -8.37
C MET A 480 11.47 16.15 -7.73
N MET A 481 11.31 15.74 -6.47
CA MET A 481 10.07 15.97 -5.69
C MET A 481 9.82 17.47 -5.49
N TRP A 482 10.87 18.26 -5.22
CA TRP A 482 10.76 19.71 -5.14
C TRP A 482 10.41 20.36 -6.48
N SER A 483 10.97 19.86 -7.57
CA SER A 483 10.59 20.32 -8.91
C SER A 483 9.11 20.03 -9.20
N GLU A 484 8.62 18.86 -8.80
CA GLU A 484 7.21 18.50 -8.91
C GLU A 484 6.32 19.41 -8.03
N ARG A 485 6.75 19.74 -6.82
CA ARG A 485 6.08 20.72 -5.93
C ARG A 485 5.91 22.07 -6.62
N ILE A 486 7.01 22.63 -7.11
CA ILE A 486 7.06 23.96 -7.76
C ILE A 486 6.14 24.04 -8.97
N GLN A 487 6.10 22.96 -9.76
CA GLN A 487 5.44 22.95 -11.07
C GLN A 487 3.97 22.55 -10.99
N ASN A 488 3.65 21.56 -10.15
CA ASN A 488 2.37 20.84 -10.20
C ASN A 488 1.57 20.95 -8.91
N THR A 489 2.14 21.50 -7.83
CA THR A 489 1.41 21.70 -6.57
C THR A 489 0.90 23.13 -6.50
N ALA A 490 -0.40 23.28 -6.55
CA ALA A 490 -1.08 24.56 -6.34
C ALA A 490 -1.98 24.44 -5.12
N ILE A 491 -2.07 25.52 -4.35
CA ILE A 491 -3.07 25.61 -3.29
C ILE A 491 -4.46 25.65 -3.93
N TYR A 492 -5.41 24.95 -3.31
CA TYR A 492 -6.75 24.81 -3.85
C TYR A 492 -7.44 26.18 -3.95
N PRO A 493 -8.16 26.46 -5.04
CA PRO A 493 -8.81 27.76 -5.23
C PRO A 493 -9.70 28.14 -4.05
N GLY A 494 -9.47 29.34 -3.50
CA GLY A 494 -10.20 29.88 -2.35
C GLY A 494 -9.71 29.40 -0.98
N CYS A 495 -8.75 28.47 -0.92
CA CYS A 495 -8.07 28.13 0.34
C CYS A 495 -6.92 29.11 0.57
N HIS A 496 -6.80 29.59 1.80
CA HIS A 496 -5.73 30.52 2.20
C HIS A 496 -4.50 29.79 2.71
N GLU A 497 -4.73 28.71 3.46
CA GLU A 497 -3.70 27.87 4.07
C GLU A 497 -4.09 26.39 3.95
N VAL A 498 -3.08 25.55 3.76
CA VAL A 498 -3.19 24.09 3.65
C VAL A 498 -2.06 23.43 4.44
N VAL A 499 -2.40 22.48 5.31
CA VAL A 499 -1.45 21.60 6.00
C VAL A 499 -1.71 20.17 5.55
N ALA A 500 -0.70 19.49 5.03
CA ALA A 500 -0.76 18.10 4.60
C ALA A 500 0.10 17.22 5.51
N LEU A 501 -0.51 16.16 6.04
CA LEU A 501 0.13 15.13 6.85
C LEU A 501 0.08 13.80 6.10
N SER A 502 1.24 13.25 5.76
CA SER A 502 1.29 11.92 5.15
C SER A 502 1.00 10.83 6.17
N GLU A 503 0.44 9.71 5.73
CA GLU A 503 0.27 8.53 6.58
C GLU A 503 1.59 8.10 7.25
N GLU A 504 2.69 8.12 6.48
CA GLU A 504 4.03 7.84 7.00
C GLU A 504 4.43 8.77 8.14
N THR A 505 4.15 10.07 7.98
CA THR A 505 4.40 11.07 9.01
C THR A 505 3.60 10.79 10.27
N ILE A 506 2.31 10.50 10.13
CA ILE A 506 1.42 10.18 11.25
C ILE A 506 1.98 8.98 12.01
N ASN A 507 2.42 7.95 11.29
CA ASN A 507 3.00 6.74 11.87
C ASN A 507 4.32 7.00 12.60
N ARG A 508 5.19 7.85 12.06
CA ARG A 508 6.44 8.24 12.73
C ARG A 508 6.17 8.98 14.04
N VAL A 509 5.19 9.89 14.04
CA VAL A 509 4.79 10.65 15.23
C VAL A 509 4.13 9.75 16.28
N LEU A 510 3.32 8.78 15.86
CA LEU A 510 2.75 7.79 16.77
C LEU A 510 3.82 6.88 17.37
N ARG A 511 4.79 6.43 16.56
CA ARG A 511 5.93 5.62 17.03
C ARG A 511 6.80 6.37 18.03
N SER A 512 7.10 7.65 17.79
CA SER A 512 7.87 8.45 18.76
C SER A 512 7.12 8.64 20.09
N ARG A 513 5.78 8.68 20.05
CA ARG A 513 4.95 8.73 21.25
C ARG A 513 4.80 7.38 21.95
N LEU A 514 4.91 6.27 21.22
CA LEU A 514 4.73 4.91 21.74
C LEU A 514 5.70 4.60 22.89
N GLU A 515 6.90 5.17 22.86
CA GLU A 515 7.90 5.04 23.94
C GLU A 515 7.33 5.40 25.33
N THR A 516 6.32 6.28 25.38
CA THR A 516 5.68 6.73 26.63
C THR A 516 4.46 5.90 27.06
N VAL A 517 3.88 5.10 26.16
CA VAL A 517 2.60 4.38 26.35
C VAL A 517 2.67 2.90 25.95
N ARG A 518 3.89 2.35 26.01
CA ARG A 518 4.22 1.00 25.54
C ARG A 518 3.57 -0.09 26.38
N GLU A 519 3.57 0.06 27.70
CA GLU A 519 3.06 -0.95 28.63
C GLU A 519 1.74 -0.50 29.24
N TRP A 520 0.75 -1.40 29.29
CA TRP A 520 -0.54 -1.13 29.90
C TRP A 520 -1.07 -2.37 30.62
N GLN A 521 -1.48 -2.21 31.88
CA GLN A 521 -1.89 -3.31 32.75
C GLN A 521 -3.15 -2.99 33.55
N ILE A 522 -4.01 -3.99 33.74
CA ILE A 522 -5.22 -3.93 34.56
C ILE A 522 -5.17 -5.05 35.61
N GLY A 523 -4.55 -4.74 36.75
CA GLY A 523 -4.41 -5.68 37.86
C GLY A 523 -3.75 -6.98 37.40
N LYS A 524 -4.38 -8.11 37.71
CA LYS A 524 -3.95 -9.44 37.24
C LYS A 524 -4.73 -9.94 36.01
N LEU A 525 -5.69 -9.17 35.52
CA LEU A 525 -6.63 -9.63 34.50
C LEU A 525 -6.09 -9.47 33.08
N PHE A 526 -5.27 -8.45 32.86
CA PHE A 526 -4.81 -8.05 31.55
C PHE A 526 -3.50 -7.29 31.67
N SER A 527 -2.51 -7.64 30.85
CA SER A 527 -1.29 -6.90 30.64
C SER A 527 -0.98 -6.94 29.16
N ILE A 528 -0.67 -5.80 28.57
CA ILE A 528 -0.28 -5.68 27.18
C ILE A 528 0.95 -4.79 27.08
N ASN A 529 1.88 -5.20 26.25
CA ASN A 529 3.04 -4.45 25.84
C ASN A 529 2.97 -4.27 24.32
N ILE A 530 2.75 -3.02 23.93
CA ILE A 530 2.59 -2.62 22.54
C ILE A 530 3.97 -2.59 21.89
N LEU A 531 4.13 -3.42 20.86
CA LEU A 531 5.35 -3.53 20.07
C LEU A 531 5.38 -2.46 18.98
N ASP A 532 4.22 -2.18 18.37
CA ASP A 532 4.09 -1.17 17.32
C ASP A 532 2.67 -0.62 17.23
N LEU A 533 2.54 0.62 16.78
CA LEU A 533 1.27 1.32 16.52
C LEU A 533 1.34 1.98 15.14
N LYS A 534 0.53 1.49 14.20
CA LYS A 534 0.45 2.05 12.83
C LYS A 534 -0.97 2.46 12.48
N VAL A 535 -1.07 3.44 11.60
CA VAL A 535 -2.28 4.01 11.02
C VAL A 535 -2.21 3.82 9.52
N ARG A 536 -3.35 3.41 8.96
CA ARG A 536 -3.58 3.32 7.52
C ARG A 536 -4.79 4.15 7.15
N LEU A 537 -4.65 5.11 6.25
CA LEU A 537 -5.73 6.01 5.87
C LEU A 537 -6.64 5.36 4.81
N LEU A 538 -7.94 5.56 4.95
CA LEU A 538 -8.96 5.07 4.02
C LEU A 538 -9.57 6.22 3.22
N THR A 539 -9.94 5.97 1.96
CA THR A 539 -10.57 6.98 1.08
C THR A 539 -11.91 7.49 1.64
N SER A 540 -12.55 6.72 2.53
CA SER A 540 -13.77 7.09 3.24
C SER A 540 -13.60 8.24 4.25
N GLY A 541 -12.38 8.72 4.50
CA GLY A 541 -12.10 9.71 5.55
C GLY A 541 -11.85 9.08 6.93
N LYS A 542 -11.75 7.76 6.98
CA LYS A 542 -11.45 6.96 8.17
C LYS A 542 -10.02 6.47 8.17
N ALA A 543 -9.60 5.79 9.23
CA ALA A 543 -8.32 5.13 9.30
C ALA A 543 -8.41 3.76 9.98
N ILE A 544 -7.50 2.84 9.64
CA ILE A 544 -7.26 1.60 10.39
C ILE A 544 -6.07 1.81 11.30
N ILE A 545 -6.23 1.51 12.58
CA ILE A 545 -5.15 1.45 13.56
C ILE A 545 -4.74 -0.01 13.72
N TYR A 546 -3.50 -0.32 13.41
CA TYR A 546 -2.85 -1.58 13.72
C TYR A 546 -2.10 -1.46 15.04
N ILE A 547 -2.44 -2.35 15.97
CA ILE A 547 -1.83 -2.46 17.29
C ILE A 547 -1.13 -3.81 17.32
N GLN A 548 0.19 -3.81 17.20
CA GLN A 548 0.98 -5.01 17.39
C GLN A 548 1.40 -5.09 18.85
N ALA A 549 1.18 -6.22 19.51
CA ALA A 549 1.39 -6.34 20.94
C ALA A 549 1.72 -7.76 21.39
N ASN A 550 2.31 -7.85 22.58
CA ASN A 550 2.47 -9.08 23.34
C ASN A 550 1.97 -8.86 24.78
N GLY A 551 1.83 -9.92 25.57
CA GLY A 551 1.40 -9.75 26.96
C GLY A 551 0.70 -10.96 27.55
N MET A 552 -0.18 -10.68 28.50
CA MET A 552 -0.86 -11.67 29.33
C MET A 552 -2.34 -11.32 29.48
N ILE A 553 -3.21 -12.32 29.39
CA ILE A 553 -4.64 -12.20 29.62
C ILE A 553 -5.13 -13.28 30.56
N SER A 554 -6.06 -12.93 31.44
CA SER A 554 -6.79 -13.89 32.26
C SER A 554 -8.17 -14.15 31.67
N VAL A 555 -8.46 -15.42 31.36
CA VAL A 555 -9.77 -15.88 30.89
C VAL A 555 -10.46 -16.73 31.97
N ARG A 556 -11.79 -16.81 31.95
CA ARG A 556 -12.53 -17.61 32.94
C ARG A 556 -12.32 -19.09 32.65
N LYS A 557 -12.09 -19.90 33.70
CA LYS A 557 -12.11 -21.36 33.57
C LYS A 557 -13.50 -21.81 33.13
N ARG A 558 -13.58 -22.51 32.00
CA ARG A 558 -14.84 -23.16 31.60
C ARG A 558 -15.17 -24.28 32.56
N GLU A 559 -16.36 -24.23 33.14
CA GLU A 559 -16.95 -25.40 33.78
C GLU A 559 -17.25 -26.45 32.71
N LYS A 560 -16.85 -27.71 32.96
CA LYS A 560 -17.08 -28.85 32.06
C LYS A 560 -18.57 -29.20 31.82
N SER A 561 -19.51 -28.42 32.37
CA SER A 561 -20.94 -28.73 32.45
C SER A 561 -21.79 -28.11 31.34
N LEU A 562 -21.24 -27.23 30.48
CA LEU A 562 -21.99 -26.61 29.39
C LEU A 562 -22.10 -27.55 28.19
N LYS A 563 -23.34 -27.81 27.74
CA LYS A 563 -23.64 -28.58 26.53
C LYS A 563 -23.02 -27.90 25.30
N TRP A 564 -22.12 -28.59 24.60
CA TRP A 564 -21.30 -28.00 23.54
C TRP A 564 -22.08 -27.57 22.28
N TRP A 565 -23.31 -28.07 22.11
CA TRP A 565 -24.25 -27.68 21.04
C TRP A 565 -25.13 -26.46 21.40
N THR A 566 -24.85 -25.78 22.51
CA THR A 566 -25.60 -24.61 22.96
C THR A 566 -24.82 -23.31 22.75
N ARG A 567 -25.53 -22.19 22.76
CA ARG A 567 -24.94 -20.86 22.58
C ARG A 567 -24.17 -20.48 23.84
N LEU A 568 -22.88 -20.19 23.69
CA LEU A 568 -22.07 -19.66 24.78
C LEU A 568 -22.20 -18.14 24.84
N PHE A 569 -22.39 -17.58 26.02
CA PHE A 569 -22.29 -16.14 26.24
C PHE A 569 -20.92 -15.84 26.82
N TRP A 570 -20.12 -15.05 26.11
CA TRP A 570 -18.89 -14.53 26.70
C TRP A 570 -19.26 -13.58 27.84
N LEU A 571 -18.60 -13.75 28.99
CA LEU A 571 -18.75 -12.92 30.16
C LEU A 571 -17.39 -12.32 30.51
N ARG A 572 -17.36 -11.02 30.79
CA ARG A 572 -16.13 -10.31 31.15
C ARG A 572 -15.51 -10.95 32.41
N PRO A 573 -14.24 -11.39 32.36
CA PRO A 573 -13.54 -11.94 33.51
C PRO A 573 -13.56 -10.95 34.69
N GLN A 574 -13.94 -11.42 35.87
CA GLN A 574 -13.92 -10.66 37.13
C GLN A 574 -12.82 -11.19 38.06
N PRO A 575 -12.26 -10.35 38.95
CA PRO A 575 -11.25 -10.80 39.92
C PRO A 575 -11.72 -11.92 40.86
N THR A 576 -13.05 -12.10 41.00
CA THR A 576 -13.67 -13.14 41.83
C THR A 576 -13.86 -14.47 41.10
N ASP A 577 -13.65 -14.51 39.78
CA ASP A 577 -13.78 -15.74 38.99
C ASP A 577 -12.58 -16.67 39.20
N GLN A 578 -12.79 -17.95 38.87
CA GLN A 578 -11.65 -18.84 38.64
C GLN A 578 -11.06 -18.54 37.26
N LEU A 579 -9.81 -18.09 37.23
CA LEU A 579 -9.14 -17.61 36.02
C LEU A 579 -8.00 -18.54 35.59
N ASP A 580 -7.79 -18.63 34.28
CA ASP A 580 -6.57 -19.13 33.65
C ASP A 580 -5.83 -17.97 33.00
N SER A 581 -4.58 -17.79 33.39
CA SER A 581 -3.68 -16.80 32.82
C SER A 581 -3.00 -17.39 31.58
N VAL A 582 -3.02 -16.66 30.48
CA VAL A 582 -2.42 -17.06 29.21
C VAL A 582 -1.58 -15.92 28.67
N ASP A 583 -0.32 -16.22 28.40
CA ASP A 583 0.59 -15.30 27.73
C ASP A 583 0.47 -15.44 26.20
N PHE A 584 0.70 -14.35 25.48
CA PHE A 584 0.75 -14.32 24.02
C PHE A 584 1.97 -13.53 23.53
N GLU A 585 2.64 -14.05 22.50
CA GLU A 585 3.93 -13.52 22.02
C GLU A 585 3.79 -12.44 20.95
N ALA A 586 2.81 -12.59 20.05
CA ALA A 586 2.52 -11.61 19.01
C ALA A 586 1.05 -11.67 18.58
N VAL A 587 0.34 -10.56 18.79
CA VAL A 587 -0.96 -10.30 18.15
C VAL A 587 -0.93 -8.98 17.42
N THR A 588 -1.58 -8.91 16.28
CA THR A 588 -1.84 -7.68 15.54
C THR A 588 -3.34 -7.44 15.51
N LEU A 589 -3.79 -6.33 16.08
CA LEU A 589 -5.20 -5.99 16.18
C LEU A 589 -5.48 -4.77 15.32
N ALA A 590 -6.48 -4.86 14.46
CA ALA A 590 -6.88 -3.77 13.59
C ALA A 590 -8.20 -3.14 14.07
N TYR A 591 -8.24 -1.80 14.16
CA TYR A 591 -9.43 -1.04 14.51
C TYR A 591 -9.69 0.07 13.49
N GLU A 592 -10.88 0.09 12.90
CA GLU A 592 -11.35 1.22 12.11
C GLU A 592 -11.76 2.35 13.04
N VAL A 593 -11.24 3.55 12.80
CA VAL A 593 -11.59 4.78 13.52
C VAL A 593 -11.94 5.88 12.55
N ASP A 594 -12.84 6.76 12.96
CA ASP A 594 -13.09 8.00 12.26
C ASP A 594 -11.96 9.00 12.55
N ILE A 595 -11.57 9.79 11.56
CA ILE A 595 -10.82 11.03 11.80
C ILE A 595 -11.87 12.09 12.12
N SER A 596 -11.65 12.94 13.12
CA SER A 596 -12.63 13.92 13.55
C SER A 596 -12.01 15.29 13.79
N LYS A 597 -12.80 16.33 13.45
CA LYS A 597 -12.54 17.72 13.78
C LYS A 597 -13.28 18.06 15.08
N VAL A 598 -12.53 18.36 16.15
CA VAL A 598 -13.05 18.50 17.52
C VAL A 598 -12.63 19.86 18.10
N PRO A 599 -13.58 20.71 18.54
CA PRO A 599 -13.24 21.95 19.23
C PRO A 599 -12.63 21.69 20.61
N HIS A 600 -11.73 22.56 21.06
CA HIS A 600 -11.01 22.42 22.33
C HIS A 600 -11.91 22.13 23.54
N ASP A 601 -13.03 22.84 23.65
CA ASP A 601 -13.96 22.72 24.77
C ASP A 601 -14.53 21.30 24.92
N PHE A 602 -14.69 20.57 23.81
CA PHE A 602 -15.14 19.17 23.84
C PHE A 602 -14.00 18.22 24.21
N LEU A 603 -12.77 18.56 23.80
CA LEU A 603 -11.60 17.75 24.09
C LEU A 603 -11.20 17.85 25.57
N ILE A 604 -11.28 19.04 26.19
CA ILE A 604 -10.92 19.29 27.60
C ILE A 604 -11.67 18.39 28.59
N VAL A 605 -12.90 18.01 28.26
CA VAL A 605 -13.72 17.10 29.09
C VAL A 605 -13.11 15.69 29.13
N GLU A 606 -12.33 15.33 28.12
CA GLU A 606 -11.83 13.97 27.90
C GLU A 606 -10.34 13.81 28.21
N VAL A 607 -9.58 14.91 28.22
CA VAL A 607 -8.12 14.89 28.42
C VAL A 607 -7.70 15.19 29.86
N ASP A 608 -6.51 14.71 30.22
CA ASP A 608 -5.89 14.94 31.52
C ASP A 608 -5.62 16.43 31.78
N THR A 609 -5.55 16.79 33.06
CA THR A 609 -5.22 18.14 33.52
C THR A 609 -3.91 18.66 32.93
N VAL A 610 -2.88 17.83 32.75
CA VAL A 610 -1.60 18.30 32.19
C VAL A 610 -1.72 18.68 30.72
N VAL A 611 -2.48 17.89 29.94
CA VAL A 611 -2.75 18.20 28.53
C VAL A 611 -3.58 19.48 28.42
N LYS A 612 -4.58 19.62 29.29
CA LYS A 612 -5.39 20.82 29.41
C LYS A 612 -4.52 22.04 29.75
N ASP A 613 -3.70 21.97 30.79
CA ASP A 613 -2.84 23.06 31.25
C ASP A 613 -1.82 23.45 30.17
N TYR A 614 -1.29 22.48 29.40
CA TYR A 614 -0.44 22.74 28.25
C TYR A 614 -1.15 23.60 27.20
N TYR A 615 -2.36 23.19 26.77
CA TYR A 615 -3.10 23.94 25.76
C TYR A 615 -3.64 25.27 26.27
N GLU A 616 -3.98 25.39 27.55
CA GLU A 616 -4.34 26.68 28.17
C GLU A 616 -3.14 27.63 28.20
N THR A 617 -1.96 27.11 28.57
CA THR A 617 -0.70 27.86 28.55
C THR A 617 -0.36 28.29 27.13
N TRP A 618 -0.42 27.35 26.17
CA TRP A 618 -0.21 27.62 24.76
C TRP A 618 -1.20 28.66 24.22
N THR A 619 -2.49 28.54 24.53
CA THR A 619 -3.52 29.52 24.13
C THR A 619 -3.22 30.89 24.73
N HIS A 620 -2.76 30.93 25.98
CA HIS A 620 -2.38 32.18 26.63
C HIS A 620 -1.14 32.80 25.98
N HIS A 621 -0.12 32.00 25.65
CA HIS A 621 1.06 32.45 24.91
C HIS A 621 0.68 32.96 23.52
N PHE A 622 -0.12 32.20 22.77
CA PHE A 622 -0.63 32.58 21.45
C PHE A 622 -1.46 33.87 21.52
N TRP A 623 -2.31 34.02 22.54
CA TRP A 623 -3.09 35.23 22.73
C TRP A 623 -2.23 36.44 23.08
N ASN A 624 -1.27 36.28 24.00
CA ASN A 624 -0.33 37.34 24.35
C ASN A 624 0.54 37.72 23.14
N TRP A 625 0.93 36.73 22.34
CA TRP A 625 1.60 36.90 21.06
C TRP A 625 0.75 37.74 20.10
N LEU A 626 -0.54 37.44 19.95
CA LEU A 626 -1.47 38.21 19.11
C LEU A 626 -1.69 39.64 19.63
N CYS A 627 -1.78 39.83 20.96
CA CYS A 627 -2.07 41.12 21.60
C CYS A 627 -0.86 42.06 21.71
N SER A 628 0.35 41.54 21.89
CA SER A 628 1.56 42.37 22.03
C SER A 628 1.90 43.13 20.75
N HIS A 629 1.44 42.64 19.59
CA HIS A 629 1.77 43.18 18.28
C HIS A 629 0.67 44.05 17.66
N THR A 630 -0.58 43.97 18.12
CA THR A 630 -1.66 44.92 17.77
C THR A 630 -1.51 46.30 18.44
N ARG A 631 -0.70 46.41 19.50
CA ARG A 631 -0.61 47.61 20.37
C ARG A 631 0.19 48.78 19.80
N HIS A 632 0.79 48.68 18.62
CA HIS A 632 1.55 49.79 18.04
C HIS A 632 0.69 50.86 17.36
N THR A 633 -0.62 50.65 17.20
CA THR A 633 -1.48 51.60 16.45
C THR A 633 -2.66 52.19 17.22
N HIS A 634 -3.03 51.70 18.41
CA HIS A 634 -4.15 52.29 19.16
C HIS A 634 -3.91 52.33 20.68
N THR A 635 -4.03 53.53 21.25
CA THR A 635 -3.81 53.89 22.65
C THR A 635 -5.01 53.61 23.59
N GLU A 636 -6.07 52.97 23.12
CA GLU A 636 -7.23 52.66 23.96
C GLU A 636 -7.30 51.17 24.27
N ALA A 637 -6.99 50.85 25.52
CA ALA A 637 -7.11 49.53 26.13
C ALA A 637 -8.60 49.14 26.28
N THR A 638 -9.29 48.89 25.18
CA THR A 638 -10.52 48.09 25.24
C THR A 638 -10.13 46.66 25.60
N THR A 639 -10.74 46.14 26.66
CA THR A 639 -10.75 44.73 27.06
C THR A 639 -11.27 43.87 25.92
N VAL A 640 -10.44 43.60 24.91
CA VAL A 640 -10.73 42.57 23.92
C VAL A 640 -10.77 41.24 24.68
N GLU A 641 -11.96 40.66 24.76
CA GLU A 641 -12.22 39.47 25.56
C GLU A 641 -11.35 38.30 25.11
N LYS A 642 -10.82 37.53 26.08
CA LYS A 642 -10.12 36.25 25.88
C LYS A 642 -10.90 35.21 25.03
N GLN A 643 -12.14 35.50 24.62
CA GLN A 643 -13.01 34.61 23.85
C GLN A 643 -12.81 34.69 22.32
N ALA A 644 -11.92 35.53 21.81
CA ALA A 644 -11.78 35.73 20.36
C ALA A 644 -11.08 34.59 19.61
N VAL A 645 -10.29 33.74 20.31
CA VAL A 645 -9.61 32.57 19.72
C VAL A 645 -10.07 31.29 20.41
N HIS A 646 -10.32 30.23 19.63
CA HIS A 646 -10.54 28.87 20.16
C HIS A 646 -9.73 27.86 19.36
N LEU A 647 -9.37 26.72 19.95
CA LEU A 647 -8.58 25.70 19.26
C LEU A 647 -9.48 24.68 18.57
N MET A 648 -9.02 24.20 17.43
CA MET A 648 -9.60 23.09 16.70
C MET A 648 -8.58 21.97 16.57
N HIS A 649 -8.97 20.77 16.99
CA HIS A 649 -8.13 19.59 16.97
C HIS A 649 -8.60 18.64 15.88
N PHE A 650 -7.65 18.10 15.12
CA PHE A 650 -7.86 17.00 14.19
C PHE A 650 -7.28 15.75 14.84
N ALA A 651 -8.13 14.78 15.14
CA ALA A 651 -7.76 13.63 15.95
C ALA A 651 -8.31 12.33 15.38
N LEU A 652 -7.61 11.23 15.69
CA LEU A 652 -8.16 9.89 15.55
C LEU A 652 -9.22 9.70 16.65
N ASN A 653 -10.46 9.48 16.25
CA ASN A 653 -11.56 9.31 17.19
C ASN A 653 -11.60 7.87 17.68
N PHE A 654 -10.81 7.58 18.70
CA PHE A 654 -10.72 6.26 19.29
C PHE A 654 -12.03 5.76 19.94
N LYS A 655 -13.00 6.64 20.23
CA LYS A 655 -14.34 6.21 20.69
C LYS A 655 -15.15 5.54 19.59
N SER A 656 -14.86 5.85 18.34
CA SER A 656 -15.46 5.20 17.16
C SER A 656 -14.79 3.88 16.80
N ALA A 657 -13.76 3.44 17.55
CA ALA A 657 -12.96 2.27 17.23
C ALA A 657 -13.82 1.01 17.08
N ARG A 658 -13.84 0.48 15.86
CA ARG A 658 -14.52 -0.75 15.49
C ARG A 658 -13.48 -1.79 15.11
N TYR A 659 -13.44 -2.89 15.84
CA TYR A 659 -12.54 -4.01 15.54
C TYR A 659 -12.78 -4.53 14.11
N VAL A 660 -11.71 -4.66 13.34
CA VAL A 660 -11.71 -5.19 11.98
C VAL A 660 -11.00 -6.53 11.97
N GLU A 661 -11.79 -7.58 11.78
CA GLU A 661 -11.35 -8.94 11.96
C GLU A 661 -10.49 -9.42 10.79
N GLU A 662 -10.86 -9.01 9.58
CA GLU A 662 -10.20 -9.35 8.31
C GLU A 662 -8.76 -8.82 8.24
N LEU A 663 -8.43 -7.85 9.10
CA LEU A 663 -7.14 -7.17 9.16
C LEU A 663 -6.31 -7.54 10.40
N SER A 664 -6.87 -8.35 11.30
CA SER A 664 -6.22 -8.72 12.55
C SER A 664 -5.54 -10.09 12.44
N ASN A 665 -4.34 -10.23 13.03
CA ASN A 665 -3.64 -11.50 13.18
C ASN A 665 -3.58 -11.89 14.66
N VAL A 666 -4.26 -12.97 15.04
CA VAL A 666 -4.39 -13.41 16.43
C VAL A 666 -4.05 -14.89 16.61
N THR A 667 -3.20 -15.43 15.73
CA THR A 667 -2.79 -16.84 15.71
C THR A 667 -2.23 -17.31 17.06
N ASP A 668 -1.48 -16.44 17.75
CA ASP A 668 -0.82 -16.77 19.02
C ASP A 668 -1.78 -16.97 20.20
N LEU A 669 -3.04 -16.55 20.07
CA LEU A 669 -4.07 -16.85 21.06
C LEU A 669 -4.50 -18.33 21.04
N GLY A 670 -4.08 -19.07 20.02
CA GLY A 670 -4.39 -20.49 19.80
C GLY A 670 -5.52 -20.72 18.80
N THR A 671 -5.75 -22.00 18.51
CA THR A 671 -6.75 -22.48 17.54
C THR A 671 -7.85 -23.31 18.20
N ASP A 672 -7.99 -23.21 19.52
CA ASP A 672 -9.00 -23.89 20.31
C ASP A 672 -10.13 -22.93 20.75
N ASP A 673 -11.23 -23.44 21.31
CA ASP A 673 -12.33 -22.56 21.72
C ASP A 673 -11.94 -21.56 22.83
N THR A 674 -10.84 -21.80 23.55
CA THR A 674 -10.33 -20.85 24.54
C THR A 674 -9.72 -19.63 23.87
N SER A 675 -9.18 -19.75 22.64
CA SER A 675 -8.66 -18.62 21.88
C SER A 675 -9.72 -17.56 21.59
N LEU A 676 -10.99 -17.97 21.47
CA LEU A 676 -12.08 -17.02 21.31
C LEU A 676 -12.35 -16.22 22.60
N GLU A 677 -12.32 -16.87 23.75
CA GLU A 677 -12.46 -16.17 25.03
C GLU A 677 -11.30 -15.21 25.26
N LYS A 678 -10.10 -15.64 24.88
CA LYS A 678 -8.89 -14.81 24.87
C LYS A 678 -9.06 -13.59 23.97
N LEU A 679 -9.49 -13.80 22.72
CA LEU A 679 -9.72 -12.72 21.74
C LEU A 679 -10.80 -11.73 22.22
N ASN A 680 -11.94 -12.23 22.69
CA ASN A 680 -13.01 -11.37 23.22
C ASN A 680 -12.55 -10.57 24.44
N THR A 681 -11.70 -11.17 25.27
CA THR A 681 -11.08 -10.46 26.42
C THR A 681 -10.19 -9.33 25.94
N ILE A 682 -9.32 -9.57 24.96
CA ILE A 682 -8.49 -8.52 24.34
C ILE A 682 -9.37 -7.43 23.70
N ARG A 683 -10.37 -7.81 22.90
CA ARG A 683 -11.30 -6.88 22.22
C ARG A 683 -12.06 -5.99 23.20
N GLN A 684 -12.27 -6.44 24.44
CA GLN A 684 -12.92 -5.65 25.47
C GLN A 684 -11.98 -4.63 26.12
N TYR A 685 -10.71 -4.99 26.31
CA TYR A 685 -9.74 -4.14 27.01
C TYR A 685 -9.03 -3.14 26.09
N ILE A 686 -8.82 -3.46 24.80
CA ILE A 686 -8.17 -2.52 23.89
C ILE A 686 -8.91 -1.18 23.72
N PRO A 687 -10.25 -1.11 23.66
CA PRO A 687 -10.95 0.17 23.67
C PRO A 687 -10.67 1.03 24.92
N GLU A 688 -10.42 0.41 26.08
CA GLU A 688 -10.01 1.12 27.29
C GLU A 688 -8.57 1.66 27.18
N TYR A 689 -7.66 0.91 26.54
CA TYR A 689 -6.32 1.41 26.20
C TYR A 689 -6.40 2.60 25.24
N LEU A 690 -7.18 2.49 24.18
CA LEU A 690 -7.37 3.57 23.22
C LEU A 690 -8.00 4.80 23.89
N ALA A 691 -8.96 4.62 24.80
CA ALA A 691 -9.49 5.72 25.60
C ALA A 691 -8.41 6.39 26.47
N ALA A 692 -7.48 5.63 27.04
CA ALA A 692 -6.34 6.18 27.75
C ALA A 692 -5.41 7.00 26.84
N LEU A 693 -5.16 6.53 25.60
CA LEU A 693 -4.39 7.31 24.63
C LEU A 693 -5.08 8.63 24.28
N THR A 694 -6.40 8.65 24.18
CA THR A 694 -7.17 9.89 24.01
C THR A 694 -7.02 10.80 25.23
N HIS A 695 -7.09 10.24 26.44
CA HIS A 695 -6.96 11.01 27.68
C HIS A 695 -5.64 11.79 27.77
N TYR A 696 -4.55 11.23 27.27
CA TYR A 696 -3.25 11.89 27.22
C TYR A 696 -2.97 12.64 25.90
N GLY A 697 -3.98 12.79 25.03
CA GLY A 697 -3.88 13.56 23.79
C GLY A 697 -3.03 12.90 22.69
N HIS A 698 -2.67 11.62 22.82
CA HIS A 698 -1.89 10.91 21.80
C HIS A 698 -2.66 10.69 20.49
N ASN A 699 -3.99 10.78 20.55
CA ASN A 699 -4.87 10.67 19.39
C ASN A 699 -4.92 11.94 18.52
N ILE A 700 -4.37 13.06 19.00
CA ILE A 700 -4.36 14.35 18.30
C ILE A 700 -3.28 14.32 17.21
N LEU A 701 -3.71 14.48 15.95
CA LEU A 701 -2.85 14.59 14.78
C LEU A 701 -2.35 16.02 14.60
N HIS A 702 -3.24 17.01 14.73
CA HIS A 702 -2.90 18.41 14.53
C HIS A 702 -3.85 19.33 15.29
N THR A 703 -3.35 20.47 15.74
CA THR A 703 -4.16 21.51 16.39
C THR A 703 -3.90 22.84 15.70
N VAL A 704 -4.99 23.56 15.39
CA VAL A 704 -4.95 24.89 14.79
C VAL A 704 -5.82 25.89 15.58
N PRO A 705 -5.43 27.16 15.68
CA PRO A 705 -6.23 28.19 16.32
C PRO A 705 -7.24 28.79 15.33
N ILE A 706 -8.44 29.08 15.83
CA ILE A 706 -9.55 29.67 15.07
C ILE A 706 -9.94 31.04 15.65
N CYS A 707 -9.81 32.10 14.86
CA CYS A 707 -10.28 33.44 15.20
C CYS A 707 -11.79 33.59 14.91
N LYS A 708 -12.59 33.86 15.95
CA LYS A 708 -14.06 34.01 15.85
C LYS A 708 -14.50 35.40 15.40
N LEU A 709 -13.67 36.42 15.60
CA LEU A 709 -13.98 37.82 15.32
C LEU A 709 -12.93 38.41 14.37
N PRO A 710 -12.86 37.93 13.11
CA PRO A 710 -11.91 38.48 12.17
C PRO A 710 -12.23 39.93 11.85
N ARG A 711 -11.23 40.80 12.00
CA ARG A 711 -11.19 42.19 11.56
C ARG A 711 -10.59 42.22 10.16
N THR A 712 -11.41 42.59 9.18
CA THR A 712 -10.99 42.62 7.77
C THR A 712 -9.91 43.67 7.46
N ASP A 713 -9.67 44.58 8.40
CA ASP A 713 -8.79 45.75 8.32
C ASP A 713 -7.44 45.57 9.05
N GLU A 714 -7.24 44.48 9.81
CA GLU A 714 -5.99 44.25 10.55
C GLU A 714 -5.11 43.14 9.92
N PRO A 715 -3.79 43.35 9.78
CA PRO A 715 -2.86 42.36 9.23
C PRO A 715 -2.74 41.07 10.06
N LEU A 716 -3.18 41.06 11.32
CA LEU A 716 -3.02 39.92 12.22
C LEU A 716 -4.08 38.81 12.03
N ASP A 717 -5.21 39.09 11.38
CA ASP A 717 -6.25 38.08 11.08
C ASP A 717 -5.96 37.21 9.85
N LEU A 718 -4.77 37.37 9.26
CA LEU A 718 -4.42 36.72 8.00
C LEU A 718 -3.85 35.31 8.15
N PHE A 719 -3.44 34.91 9.37
CA PHE A 719 -2.91 33.57 9.63
C PHE A 719 -3.79 32.73 10.51
N ALA A 720 -4.54 33.33 11.46
CA ALA A 720 -5.54 32.57 12.19
C ALA A 720 -6.64 32.11 11.25
N PHE A 721 -6.88 30.80 11.19
CA PHE A 721 -8.05 30.27 10.52
C PHE A 721 -9.29 30.94 11.09
N THR A 722 -10.21 31.30 10.22
CA THR A 722 -11.56 31.74 10.60
C THR A 722 -12.55 30.59 10.42
N ASP A 723 -12.24 29.70 9.49
CA ASP A 723 -12.85 28.38 9.37
C ASP A 723 -11.82 27.39 8.84
N VAL A 724 -11.91 26.13 9.26
CA VAL A 724 -11.00 25.04 8.90
C VAL A 724 -11.78 23.74 8.67
N ASP A 725 -11.33 22.93 7.72
CA ASP A 725 -11.86 21.60 7.44
C ASP A 725 -10.74 20.63 7.01
N TYR A 726 -11.05 19.35 6.84
CA TYR A 726 -10.08 18.34 6.43
C TYR A 726 -10.64 17.34 5.42
N ARG A 727 -9.74 16.70 4.67
CA ARG A 727 -10.03 15.56 3.79
C ARG A 727 -8.89 14.55 3.81
N VAL A 728 -9.22 13.27 3.62
CA VAL A 728 -8.24 12.25 3.27
C VAL A 728 -8.11 12.20 1.76
N LEU A 729 -6.91 12.39 1.24
CA LEU A 729 -6.60 12.30 -0.18
C LEU A 729 -5.82 11.01 -0.46
N THR A 730 -6.30 10.25 -1.43
CA THR A 730 -5.61 9.07 -1.95
C THR A 730 -5.57 9.14 -3.48
N LYS A 731 -4.50 8.61 -4.08
CA LYS A 731 -4.39 8.54 -5.54
C LYS A 731 -5.29 7.46 -6.15
N LYS A 732 -5.49 6.38 -5.38
CA LYS A 732 -6.35 5.23 -5.70
C LYS A 732 -7.27 4.96 -4.51
N GLU A 733 -8.39 4.29 -4.76
CA GLU A 733 -9.35 3.99 -3.71
C GLU A 733 -8.81 2.92 -2.75
N ILE A 734 -8.76 3.28 -1.46
CA ILE A 734 -8.34 2.41 -0.37
C ILE A 734 -9.55 2.17 0.53
N THR A 735 -9.99 0.92 0.55
CA THR A 735 -11.08 0.39 1.36
C THR A 735 -10.52 -0.61 2.37
N ILE A 736 -11.35 -1.11 3.29
CA ILE A 736 -10.95 -2.18 4.22
C ILE A 736 -10.43 -3.40 3.46
N ASP A 737 -11.11 -3.79 2.39
CA ASP A 737 -10.76 -4.98 1.59
C ASP A 737 -9.47 -4.80 0.77
N THR A 738 -9.14 -3.55 0.41
CA THR A 738 -7.95 -3.25 -0.40
C THR A 738 -6.77 -2.74 0.43
N CYS A 739 -6.94 -2.47 1.73
CA CYS A 739 -5.90 -1.80 2.53
C CYS A 739 -4.63 -2.65 2.74
N LEU A 740 -4.78 -3.98 2.77
CA LEU A 740 -3.68 -4.93 2.92
C LEU A 740 -2.92 -5.22 1.63
N ASN A 741 -3.61 -5.16 0.49
CA ASN A 741 -3.05 -5.51 -0.82
C ASN A 741 -2.38 -4.32 -1.51
N PHE A 742 -2.36 -3.17 -0.84
CA PHE A 742 -1.76 -1.97 -1.34
C PHE A 742 -0.29 -1.90 -0.92
N GLU A 743 0.59 -2.43 -1.77
CA GLU A 743 1.96 -1.93 -1.83
C GLU A 743 1.88 -0.46 -2.27
N THR A 744 1.82 0.46 -1.31
CA THR A 744 1.96 1.88 -1.62
C THR A 744 3.37 2.09 -2.13
N LEU A 745 3.49 2.31 -3.44
CA LEU A 745 4.66 2.99 -3.99
C LEU A 745 4.90 4.24 -3.16
N GLU A 746 6.16 4.54 -2.85
CA GLU A 746 6.56 5.71 -2.05
C GLU A 746 5.97 7.02 -2.60
N THR A 747 5.58 7.06 -3.87
CA THR A 747 4.98 8.20 -4.56
C THR A 747 3.44 8.21 -4.56
N GLU A 748 2.76 7.32 -3.85
CA GLU A 748 1.28 7.24 -3.80
C GLU A 748 0.74 7.25 -2.37
N ILE A 749 1.50 7.79 -1.40
CA ILE A 749 1.17 7.75 0.02
C ILE A 749 -0.12 8.56 0.29
N PRO A 750 -1.10 8.00 1.01
CA PRO A 750 -2.28 8.71 1.49
C PRO A 750 -1.95 9.91 2.38
N LEU A 751 -2.76 10.97 2.28
CA LEU A 751 -2.55 12.23 3.00
C LEU A 751 -3.82 12.63 3.76
N VAL A 752 -3.67 13.17 4.97
CA VAL A 752 -4.67 14.01 5.61
C VAL A 752 -4.35 15.46 5.26
N VAL A 753 -5.24 16.11 4.52
CA VAL A 753 -5.12 17.52 4.13
C VAL A 753 -6.10 18.34 4.96
N ILE A 754 -5.55 19.20 5.80
CA ILE A 754 -6.24 20.22 6.59
C ILE A 754 -6.16 21.51 5.80
N TYR A 755 -7.27 22.19 5.57
CA TYR A 755 -7.32 23.41 4.77
C TYR A 755 -8.30 24.39 5.37
N GLY A 756 -8.09 25.67 5.12
CA GLY A 756 -8.99 26.68 5.63
C GLY A 756 -8.76 28.07 5.06
N VAL A 757 -9.49 29.00 5.66
CA VAL A 757 -9.60 30.39 5.23
C VAL A 757 -9.39 31.34 6.40
N THR A 758 -8.68 32.44 6.16
CA THR A 758 -8.46 33.52 7.12
C THR A 758 -9.29 34.77 6.77
N GLY A 759 -9.33 35.77 7.66
CA GLY A 759 -10.00 37.05 7.43
C GLY A 759 -11.52 37.01 7.25
N GLY A 760 -12.21 35.96 7.71
CA GLY A 760 -13.67 35.84 7.66
C GLY A 760 -14.21 35.45 6.28
N ALA A 761 -13.32 35.02 5.38
CA ALA A 761 -13.73 34.50 4.08
C ALA A 761 -14.57 33.22 4.25
N LYS A 762 -15.44 32.96 3.27
CA LYS A 762 -16.27 31.76 3.27
C LYS A 762 -15.44 30.54 2.89
N MET A 763 -15.60 29.44 3.62
CA MET A 763 -14.95 28.16 3.30
C MET A 763 -15.27 27.72 1.86
N PRO A 764 -14.27 27.48 0.99
CA PRO A 764 -14.49 27.00 -0.37
C PRO A 764 -15.00 25.55 -0.40
N THR A 765 -15.61 25.15 -1.52
CA THR A 765 -15.90 23.73 -1.76
C THR A 765 -14.62 23.02 -2.18
N PHE A 766 -14.17 22.08 -1.36
CA PHE A 766 -12.93 21.37 -1.62
C PHE A 766 -13.11 20.27 -2.68
N SER A 767 -12.57 20.50 -3.87
CA SER A 767 -12.53 19.52 -4.97
C SER A 767 -11.16 18.84 -5.11
N GLY A 768 -10.31 18.95 -4.09
CA GLY A 768 -8.88 18.69 -4.19
C GLY A 768 -8.55 17.27 -4.68
N LYS A 769 -7.66 17.19 -5.67
CA LYS A 769 -7.09 15.93 -6.14
C LYS A 769 -5.79 15.67 -5.39
N TRP A 770 -5.50 14.40 -5.13
CA TRP A 770 -4.20 13.99 -4.62
C TRP A 770 -3.08 14.48 -5.55
N ALA A 771 -1.98 14.98 -4.98
CA ALA A 771 -0.78 15.40 -5.70
C ALA A 771 0.47 15.07 -4.89
N ALA A 772 1.52 14.57 -5.55
CA ALA A 772 2.72 14.09 -4.87
C ALA A 772 3.46 15.20 -4.12
N GLY A 773 3.37 16.45 -4.58
CA GLY A 773 4.06 17.55 -3.92
C GLY A 773 3.55 17.89 -2.52
N TRP A 774 2.38 17.39 -2.11
CA TRP A 774 1.93 17.51 -0.71
C TRP A 774 2.59 16.53 0.25
N GLN A 775 3.31 15.52 -0.23
CA GLN A 775 4.01 14.54 0.58
C GLN A 775 5.33 15.11 1.09
N ALA A 776 5.57 15.08 2.40
CA ALA A 776 6.85 15.45 3.03
C ALA A 776 8.02 14.65 2.43
N VAL A 777 9.12 15.33 2.07
CA VAL A 777 10.25 14.69 1.36
C VAL A 777 11.42 14.43 2.29
N GLY A 778 11.69 15.34 3.25
CA GLY A 778 12.83 15.18 4.13
C GLY A 778 12.59 14.19 5.28
N ARG A 779 13.65 13.47 5.68
CA ARG A 779 13.62 12.39 6.70
C ARG A 779 13.02 12.77 8.05
N GLU A 780 13.15 14.03 8.44
CA GLU A 780 12.61 14.54 9.72
C GLU A 780 11.28 15.29 9.53
N SER A 781 10.89 15.59 8.28
CA SER A 781 9.71 16.42 8.04
C SER A 781 8.44 15.66 8.38
N VAL A 782 7.65 16.24 9.27
CA VAL A 782 6.35 15.76 9.70
C VAL A 782 5.19 16.41 8.96
N GLY A 783 5.37 16.87 7.73
CA GLY A 783 4.26 17.38 6.94
C GLY A 783 4.65 18.53 6.04
N THR A 784 3.67 19.12 5.38
CA THR A 784 3.89 20.21 4.44
C THR A 784 2.85 21.30 4.68
N LEU A 785 3.31 22.54 4.77
CA LEU A 785 2.51 23.75 4.84
C LEU A 785 2.47 24.40 3.45
N GLY A 786 1.30 24.86 3.05
CA GLY A 786 1.10 25.73 1.90
C GLY A 786 0.38 27.01 2.30
N LEU A 787 0.94 28.17 1.97
CA LEU A 787 0.29 29.48 2.05
C LEU A 787 0.02 30.02 0.65
N SER A 788 -1.23 30.40 0.39
CA SER A 788 -1.65 30.88 -0.93
C SER A 788 -0.91 32.14 -1.36
N ARG A 789 -0.77 32.35 -2.68
CA ARG A 789 -0.28 33.60 -3.26
C ARG A 789 -0.99 34.82 -2.70
N GLU A 790 -2.30 34.73 -2.51
CA GLU A 790 -3.09 35.84 -1.99
C GLU A 790 -2.63 36.24 -0.60
N ILE A 791 -2.43 35.28 0.30
CA ILE A 791 -1.94 35.57 1.64
C ILE A 791 -0.45 35.94 1.59
N PHE A 792 0.42 35.00 1.21
CA PHE A 792 1.86 35.18 1.36
C PHE A 792 2.43 36.24 0.42
N LEU A 793 2.26 36.09 -0.89
CA LEU A 793 2.92 36.98 -1.83
C LEU A 793 2.23 38.34 -1.92
N GLN A 794 0.91 38.39 -2.05
CA GLN A 794 0.20 39.66 -2.24
C GLN A 794 0.11 40.47 -0.95
N ARG A 795 -0.48 39.91 0.11
CA ARG A 795 -0.72 40.65 1.36
C ARG A 795 0.54 40.81 2.23
N TYR A 796 1.42 39.81 2.29
CA TYR A 796 2.61 39.88 3.15
C TYR A 796 3.86 40.44 2.49
N ILE A 797 4.14 40.07 1.25
CA ILE A 797 5.35 40.57 0.56
C ILE A 797 5.06 41.88 -0.15
N LEU A 798 4.17 41.87 -1.15
CA LEU A 798 3.96 43.02 -2.03
C LEU A 798 3.32 44.21 -1.30
N ASP A 799 2.28 43.96 -0.49
CA ASP A 799 1.58 45.02 0.23
C ASP A 799 2.45 45.70 1.29
N GLN A 800 3.37 44.98 1.94
CA GLN A 800 4.33 45.60 2.85
C GLN A 800 5.38 46.37 2.05
N LEU A 801 5.97 45.76 1.02
CA LEU A 801 7.01 46.37 0.20
C LEU A 801 6.56 47.61 -0.58
N LYS A 802 5.25 47.89 -0.70
CA LYS A 802 4.77 49.16 -1.28
C LYS A 802 5.25 50.38 -0.48
N THR A 803 5.50 50.22 0.81
CA THR A 803 6.05 51.30 1.64
C THR A 803 7.50 51.59 1.27
N VAL A 804 8.28 50.56 0.91
CA VAL A 804 9.64 50.74 0.36
C VAL A 804 9.57 51.51 -0.95
N ASN A 805 8.60 51.21 -1.82
CA ASN A 805 8.37 52.01 -3.02
C ASN A 805 8.07 53.48 -2.68
N ALA A 806 7.21 53.74 -1.68
CA ALA A 806 6.91 55.10 -1.26
C ALA A 806 8.14 55.83 -0.68
N MET A 807 8.99 55.13 0.09
CA MET A 807 10.20 55.69 0.68
C MET A 807 11.31 55.96 -0.34
N THR A 808 11.32 55.24 -1.47
CA THR A 808 12.37 55.35 -2.50
C THR A 808 11.92 56.15 -3.72
N THR A 809 10.62 56.40 -3.88
CA THR A 809 10.11 57.19 -4.99
C THR A 809 10.37 58.68 -4.74
N ILE A 810 11.33 59.24 -5.48
CA ILE A 810 11.67 60.65 -5.43
C ILE A 810 10.64 61.45 -6.23
N VAL A 811 10.11 62.50 -5.62
CA VAL A 811 9.10 63.39 -6.19
C VAL A 811 9.43 64.85 -5.87
N PRO A 812 9.03 65.81 -6.71
CA PRO A 812 9.15 67.22 -6.38
C PRO A 812 8.26 67.57 -5.20
N LYS A 813 8.78 68.35 -4.25
CA LYS A 813 8.02 68.93 -3.13
C LYS A 813 7.62 70.37 -3.43
N ASN A 814 8.59 71.16 -3.91
CA ASN A 814 8.41 72.52 -4.37
C ASN A 814 9.40 72.78 -5.51
N VAL A 815 8.95 73.44 -6.58
CA VAL A 815 9.80 73.83 -7.70
C VAL A 815 9.41 75.25 -8.09
N ASP A 816 10.34 76.18 -7.95
CA ASP A 816 10.10 77.61 -8.19
C ASP A 816 11.37 78.31 -8.69
N VAL A 817 11.22 79.45 -9.34
CA VAL A 817 12.32 80.34 -9.74
C VAL A 817 12.11 81.67 -9.03
N VAL A 818 12.98 81.98 -8.06
CA VAL A 818 12.87 83.19 -7.24
C VAL A 818 14.18 83.97 -7.34
N ASP A 819 14.10 85.26 -7.70
CA ASP A 819 15.26 86.15 -7.86
C ASP A 819 16.36 85.57 -8.78
N ASP A 820 15.97 85.05 -9.94
CA ASP A 820 16.82 84.37 -10.93
C ASP A 820 17.50 83.08 -10.43
N VAL A 821 17.13 82.58 -9.25
CA VAL A 821 17.64 81.32 -8.67
C VAL A 821 16.60 80.23 -8.76
N TRP A 822 16.99 79.11 -9.37
CA TRP A 822 16.12 77.93 -9.44
C TRP A 822 16.14 77.16 -8.12
N HIS A 823 15.00 77.13 -7.43
CA HIS A 823 14.79 76.42 -6.19
C HIS A 823 14.06 75.09 -6.45
N VAL A 824 14.78 73.98 -6.29
CA VAL A 824 14.22 72.64 -6.42
C VAL A 824 14.33 71.90 -5.09
N ASP A 825 13.18 71.68 -4.45
CA ASP A 825 13.06 70.81 -3.29
C ASP A 825 12.51 69.45 -3.71
N LEU A 826 13.26 68.39 -3.44
CA LEU A 826 12.81 67.01 -3.60
C LEU A 826 12.31 66.46 -2.27
N THR A 827 11.43 65.46 -2.34
CA THR A 827 11.05 64.63 -1.21
C THR A 827 10.75 63.21 -1.69
N THR A 828 10.44 62.31 -0.77
CA THR A 828 9.97 60.96 -1.12
C THR A 828 8.45 60.95 -1.15
N TRP A 829 7.85 60.03 -1.90
CA TRP A 829 6.41 59.85 -1.91
C TRP A 829 5.83 59.67 -0.50
N TYR A 830 6.55 58.93 0.36
CA TYR A 830 6.18 58.67 1.75
C TYR A 830 6.06 59.94 2.60
N LEU A 831 6.97 60.90 2.41
CA LEU A 831 7.00 62.17 3.16
C LEU A 831 6.20 63.29 2.48
N HIS A 832 5.72 63.06 1.25
CA HIS A 832 5.00 64.08 0.49
C HIS A 832 3.61 64.35 1.10
N PRO A 833 3.24 65.61 1.43
CA PRO A 833 2.04 65.95 2.20
C PRO A 833 0.70 65.43 1.64
N THR A 834 0.56 65.40 0.31
CA THR A 834 -0.68 64.96 -0.37
C THR A 834 -0.56 63.59 -1.02
N ARG A 835 0.59 63.24 -1.59
CA ARG A 835 0.77 61.98 -2.33
C ARG A 835 0.79 60.75 -1.41
N ASN A 836 1.29 60.87 -0.18
CA ASN A 836 1.23 59.78 0.79
C ASN A 836 -0.21 59.40 1.21
N GLN A 837 -1.20 60.27 0.96
CA GLN A 837 -2.62 60.01 1.18
C GLN A 837 -3.33 59.40 -0.05
N SER A 838 -2.61 59.21 -1.17
CA SER A 838 -3.20 58.67 -2.39
C SER A 838 -3.71 57.23 -2.20
N LYS A 839 -4.97 56.98 -2.58
CA LYS A 839 -5.58 55.65 -2.55
C LYS A 839 -4.92 54.65 -3.51
N VAL A 840 -4.33 55.14 -4.60
CA VAL A 840 -3.65 54.28 -5.60
C VAL A 840 -2.33 53.74 -5.05
N GLY A 841 -1.64 54.51 -4.20
CA GLY A 841 -0.40 54.13 -3.55
C GLY A 841 0.75 53.75 -4.50
N CYS A 842 1.82 53.19 -3.92
CA CYS A 842 3.00 52.71 -4.66
C CYS A 842 2.96 51.19 -4.89
N GLN A 843 1.85 50.69 -5.44
CA GLN A 843 1.57 49.26 -5.59
C GLN A 843 2.47 48.59 -6.66
N TRP A 844 2.97 47.40 -6.33
CA TRP A 844 3.73 46.54 -7.25
C TRP A 844 2.86 45.99 -8.38
N LYS A 845 3.43 45.88 -9.58
CA LYS A 845 2.77 45.29 -10.75
C LYS A 845 3.58 44.11 -11.28
N PRO A 846 2.94 42.98 -11.63
CA PRO A 846 3.66 41.85 -12.21
C PRO A 846 4.18 42.19 -13.61
N VAL A 847 5.43 41.81 -13.87
CA VAL A 847 6.06 41.89 -15.19
C VAL A 847 5.89 40.54 -15.89
N LYS A 848 5.50 40.55 -17.16
CA LYS A 848 5.48 39.32 -17.97
C LYS A 848 6.91 38.98 -18.34
N VAL A 849 7.46 37.95 -17.72
CA VAL A 849 8.78 37.40 -18.03
C VAL A 849 8.59 35.99 -18.58
N ASP A 850 9.31 35.63 -19.63
CA ASP A 850 9.27 34.29 -20.23
C ASP A 850 10.08 33.25 -19.44
N SER A 851 10.60 33.62 -18.27
CA SER A 851 11.38 32.74 -17.39
C SER A 851 10.46 31.88 -16.54
N LEU A 852 10.85 30.62 -16.36
CA LEU A 852 10.17 29.67 -15.47
C LEU A 852 10.79 29.60 -14.06
N ASP A 853 11.90 30.32 -13.86
CA ASP A 853 12.76 30.23 -12.67
C ASP A 853 12.48 31.34 -11.65
N PHE A 854 11.76 32.40 -12.05
CA PHE A 854 11.37 33.49 -11.16
C PHE A 854 10.14 34.25 -11.66
N MET A 855 9.49 34.94 -10.73
CA MET A 855 8.51 35.99 -11.00
C MET A 855 9.14 37.36 -10.80
N GLU A 856 8.80 38.33 -11.64
CA GLU A 856 9.26 39.71 -11.52
C GLU A 856 8.08 40.65 -11.28
N TYR A 857 8.25 41.56 -10.32
CA TYR A 857 7.32 42.64 -10.03
C TYR A 857 8.06 43.96 -10.15
N GLU A 858 7.41 44.98 -10.71
CA GLU A 858 7.97 46.31 -10.83
C GLU A 858 7.04 47.38 -10.28
N TRP A 859 7.66 48.42 -9.74
CA TRP A 859 7.06 49.72 -9.51
C TRP A 859 7.81 50.73 -10.37
N LYS A 860 7.09 51.44 -11.22
CA LYS A 860 7.66 52.50 -12.06
C LYS A 860 6.82 53.76 -11.92
N TYR A 861 7.46 54.85 -11.53
CA TYR A 861 6.83 56.15 -11.43
C TYR A 861 7.69 57.21 -12.10
N ARG A 862 7.05 58.05 -12.92
CA ARG A 862 7.68 59.16 -13.63
C ARG A 862 6.92 60.43 -13.27
N ASP A 863 7.67 61.43 -12.86
CA ASP A 863 7.19 62.78 -12.61
C ASP A 863 7.97 63.76 -13.46
N GLU A 864 7.24 64.61 -14.17
CA GLU A 864 7.83 65.61 -15.05
C GLU A 864 7.22 66.96 -14.75
N TRP A 865 8.10 67.90 -14.48
CA TRP A 865 7.76 69.30 -14.33
C TRP A 865 8.48 70.06 -15.43
N ASN A 866 7.75 70.87 -16.18
CA ASN A 866 8.30 71.80 -17.16
C ASN A 866 7.69 73.17 -16.85
N HIS A 867 8.52 74.20 -16.86
CA HIS A 867 8.11 75.57 -16.58
C HIS A 867 8.84 76.51 -17.51
N GLU A 868 8.11 77.46 -18.05
CA GLU A 868 8.63 78.52 -18.89
C GLU A 868 8.54 79.82 -18.09
N HIS A 869 9.69 80.42 -17.80
CA HIS A 869 9.79 81.70 -17.09
C HIS A 869 9.98 82.82 -18.11
N GLU A 870 9.07 83.80 -18.09
CA GLU A 870 9.11 85.00 -18.93
C GLU A 870 9.01 86.27 -18.06
N GLY A 871 10.16 86.81 -17.68
CA GLY A 871 10.36 88.11 -17.04
C GLY A 871 10.72 89.24 -18.02
N HIS A 872 11.32 90.32 -17.50
CA HIS A 872 11.79 91.42 -18.36
C HIS A 872 12.92 90.95 -19.29
N HIS A 873 13.12 91.60 -20.43
CA HIS A 873 14.13 91.20 -21.43
C HIS A 873 15.60 91.16 -20.93
N GLU A 874 15.88 91.75 -19.76
CA GLU A 874 17.19 91.71 -19.08
C GLU A 874 17.30 90.60 -18.02
N ASP A 875 16.18 89.91 -17.73
CA ASP A 875 16.12 88.79 -16.78
C ASP A 875 16.89 87.59 -17.35
N THR A 876 17.93 87.18 -16.62
CA THR A 876 18.84 86.10 -17.02
C THR A 876 18.26 84.71 -16.77
N ALA A 877 17.14 84.62 -16.06
CA ALA A 877 16.36 83.42 -15.82
C ALA A 877 15.25 83.19 -16.86
N ASN A 878 15.11 84.04 -17.88
CA ASN A 878 14.19 83.78 -18.99
C ASN A 878 14.52 82.46 -19.71
N GLY A 879 13.59 81.49 -19.69
CA GLY A 879 13.79 80.21 -20.34
C GLY A 879 12.89 79.08 -19.86
N GLU A 880 13.06 77.92 -20.52
CA GLU A 880 12.42 76.67 -20.14
C GLU A 880 13.29 75.97 -19.08
N TYR A 881 12.69 75.59 -17.96
CA TYR A 881 13.25 74.73 -16.91
C TYR A 881 12.47 73.43 -16.87
N TYR A 882 13.17 72.33 -16.61
CA TYR A 882 12.52 71.04 -16.42
C TYR A 882 13.18 70.23 -15.31
N LEU A 883 12.33 69.53 -14.56
CA LEU A 883 12.69 68.54 -13.56
C LEU A 883 12.02 67.22 -13.93
N HIS A 884 12.81 66.17 -14.04
CA HIS A 884 12.38 64.84 -14.34
C HIS A 884 12.83 63.90 -13.23
N CYS A 885 11.86 63.35 -12.49
CA CYS A 885 12.09 62.33 -11.49
C CYS A 885 11.53 61.00 -12.01
N ASN A 886 12.36 59.97 -12.10
CA ASN A 886 11.94 58.64 -12.51
C ASN A 886 12.42 57.63 -11.49
N THR A 887 11.51 56.88 -10.90
CA THR A 887 11.83 55.78 -9.97
C THR A 887 11.40 54.47 -10.60
N LYS A 888 12.30 53.49 -10.60
CA LYS A 888 12.02 52.11 -10.96
C LYS A 888 12.53 51.19 -9.87
N ASN A 889 11.62 50.48 -9.20
CA ASN A 889 11.97 49.40 -8.30
C ASN A 889 11.53 48.07 -8.91
N THR A 890 12.31 47.04 -8.65
CA THR A 890 12.07 45.67 -9.12
C THR A 890 12.23 44.70 -7.96
N LEU A 891 11.29 43.76 -7.85
CA LEU A 891 11.35 42.62 -6.95
C LEU A 891 11.38 41.34 -7.79
N ILE A 892 12.39 40.51 -7.58
CA ILE A 892 12.50 39.18 -8.17
C ILE A 892 12.22 38.15 -7.09
N VAL A 893 11.28 37.26 -7.37
CA VAL A 893 10.85 36.18 -6.48
C VAL A 893 11.21 34.86 -7.17
N PRO A 894 12.20 34.09 -6.67
CA PRO A 894 12.61 32.85 -7.32
C PRO A 894 11.51 31.79 -7.18
N THR A 895 11.35 30.98 -8.22
CA THR A 895 10.43 29.83 -8.30
C THR A 895 11.20 28.55 -8.62
N MET A 896 12.40 28.44 -8.06
CA MET A 896 13.29 27.28 -8.18
C MET A 896 13.71 26.81 -6.78
N PHE A 897 14.01 25.52 -6.64
CA PHE A 897 14.47 24.96 -5.36
C PHE A 897 15.96 25.24 -5.18
N ASP A 898 16.31 25.86 -4.06
CA ASP A 898 17.69 25.98 -3.58
C ASP A 898 17.76 25.37 -2.17
N PRO A 899 18.64 24.38 -1.94
CA PRO A 899 18.85 23.79 -0.62
C PRO A 899 19.24 24.80 0.48
N LYS A 900 19.77 25.98 0.12
CA LYS A 900 20.13 27.05 1.05
C LYS A 900 18.95 27.93 1.45
N GLY A 901 17.78 27.75 0.83
CA GLY A 901 16.58 28.53 1.07
C GLY A 901 16.20 29.44 -0.10
N VAL A 902 15.31 30.41 0.15
CA VAL A 902 14.77 31.31 -0.89
C VAL A 902 15.34 32.71 -0.74
N GLU A 903 15.86 33.29 -1.81
CA GLU A 903 16.38 34.67 -1.84
C GLU A 903 15.50 35.58 -2.69
N LEU A 904 14.79 36.52 -2.07
CA LEU A 904 14.07 37.59 -2.77
C LEU A 904 15.04 38.73 -3.07
N ASP A 905 15.18 39.10 -4.35
CA ASP A 905 16.07 40.19 -4.77
C ASP A 905 15.26 41.47 -5.02
N LEU A 906 15.46 42.46 -4.16
CA LEU A 906 14.82 43.76 -4.23
C LEU A 906 15.86 44.80 -4.65
N ARG A 907 15.61 45.51 -5.74
CA ARG A 907 16.51 46.53 -6.27
C ARG A 907 15.74 47.75 -6.72
N GLY A 908 16.37 48.91 -6.67
CA GLY A 908 15.77 50.12 -7.17
C GLY A 908 16.77 51.09 -7.77
N GLU A 909 16.25 51.83 -8.74
CA GLU A 909 16.94 52.87 -9.47
C GLU A 909 16.07 54.12 -9.47
N THR A 910 16.69 55.25 -9.21
CA THR A 910 16.07 56.58 -9.20
C THR A 910 16.90 57.48 -10.09
N ILE A 911 16.24 58.23 -10.96
CA ILE A 911 16.88 59.16 -11.88
C ILE A 911 16.30 60.53 -11.60
N VAL A 912 17.16 61.48 -11.26
CA VAL A 912 16.81 62.89 -11.16
C VAL A 912 17.55 63.61 -12.26
N LYS A 913 16.80 64.12 -13.24
CA LYS A 913 17.34 64.92 -14.32
C LYS A 913 16.76 66.32 -14.23
N VAL A 914 17.66 67.29 -14.21
CA VAL A 914 17.33 68.70 -14.18
C VAL A 914 17.95 69.36 -15.41
N GLY A 915 17.30 70.39 -15.92
CA GLY A 915 17.89 71.19 -16.97
C GLY A 915 17.10 72.45 -17.22
N GLY A 916 17.70 73.36 -17.94
CA GLY A 916 17.03 74.57 -18.35
C GLY A 916 17.83 75.36 -19.37
N LYS A 917 17.50 76.64 -19.48
CA LYS A 917 18.18 77.59 -20.35
C LYS A 917 18.65 78.79 -19.53
N HIS A 918 19.89 79.22 -19.75
CA HIS A 918 20.44 80.43 -19.13
C HIS A 918 21.39 81.09 -20.11
N ASN A 919 21.32 82.42 -20.21
CA ASN A 919 22.09 83.19 -21.20
C ASN A 919 21.99 82.63 -22.64
N GLY A 920 20.84 82.06 -23.00
CA GLY A 920 20.63 81.46 -24.33
C GLY A 920 21.09 80.01 -24.49
N GLN A 921 21.92 79.46 -23.59
CA GLN A 921 22.46 78.10 -23.68
C GLN A 921 21.62 77.09 -22.89
N LYS A 922 21.38 75.91 -23.48
CA LYS A 922 20.69 74.80 -22.83
C LYS A 922 21.67 74.02 -21.96
N TRP A 923 21.30 73.76 -20.72
CA TRP A 923 22.08 72.93 -19.80
C TRP A 923 21.23 71.80 -19.24
N SER A 924 21.88 70.69 -18.87
CA SER A 924 21.23 69.58 -18.18
C SER A 924 22.23 68.81 -17.33
N ARG A 925 21.77 68.36 -16.16
CA ARG A 925 22.47 67.44 -15.27
C ARG A 925 21.54 66.29 -14.92
N SER A 926 22.08 65.08 -14.87
CA SER A 926 21.34 63.89 -14.46
C SER A 926 22.12 63.12 -13.42
N THR A 927 21.42 62.61 -12.42
CA THR A 927 21.98 61.72 -11.40
C THR A 927 21.17 60.43 -11.34
N ILE A 928 21.87 59.32 -11.07
CA ILE A 928 21.28 58.00 -10.90
C ILE A 928 21.59 57.54 -9.48
N GLY A 929 20.54 57.29 -8.70
CA GLY A 929 20.59 56.68 -7.38
C GLY A 929 20.21 55.21 -7.46
N THR A 930 21.08 54.30 -7.03
CA THR A 930 20.78 52.86 -6.96
C THR A 930 20.81 52.37 -5.53
N TRP A 931 19.97 51.38 -5.23
CA TRP A 931 19.91 50.69 -3.95
C TRP A 931 19.46 49.24 -4.15
N GLY A 932 19.68 48.40 -3.14
CA GLY A 932 19.15 47.04 -3.18
C GLY A 932 19.17 46.34 -1.82
N ALA A 933 18.46 45.22 -1.74
CA ALA A 933 18.41 44.34 -0.60
C ALA A 933 18.06 42.92 -1.06
N LYS A 934 18.68 41.92 -0.44
CA LYS A 934 18.36 40.50 -0.63
C LYS A 934 17.74 39.97 0.66
N ILE A 935 16.51 39.47 0.57
CA ILE A 935 15.80 38.87 1.71
C ILE A 935 15.92 37.35 1.58
N LYS A 936 16.74 36.74 2.41
CA LYS A 936 17.01 35.30 2.44
C LYS A 936 16.18 34.62 3.50
N LEU A 937 15.44 33.59 3.09
CA LEU A 937 14.75 32.62 3.92
C LEU A 937 15.67 31.40 4.13
N ASP A 938 16.66 31.54 5.02
CA ASP A 938 17.69 30.54 5.35
C ASP A 938 17.10 29.36 6.13
N THR A 939 17.54 28.14 5.83
CA THR A 939 17.07 26.89 6.45
C THR A 939 18.09 26.22 7.36
N SER A 940 19.24 26.84 7.61
CA SER A 940 20.36 26.25 8.34
C SER A 940 20.05 25.84 9.78
N ASN A 941 19.10 26.50 10.45
CA ASN A 941 18.72 26.24 11.84
C ASN A 941 17.22 26.52 12.06
N GLY A 942 16.38 25.75 11.37
CA GLY A 942 15.00 26.17 11.10
C GLY A 942 14.97 27.34 10.11
N LEU A 943 13.78 27.80 9.80
CA LEU A 943 13.59 28.94 8.91
C LEU A 943 14.00 30.25 9.61
N LYS A 944 14.97 30.95 9.03
CA LYS A 944 15.52 32.24 9.48
C LYS A 944 15.51 33.25 8.36
N ILE A 945 15.24 34.51 8.67
CA ILE A 945 15.22 35.60 7.71
C ILE A 945 16.45 36.46 7.90
N VAL A 946 17.29 36.49 6.87
CA VAL A 946 18.49 37.31 6.79
C VAL A 946 18.30 38.34 5.70
N VAL A 947 18.65 39.60 5.96
CA VAL A 947 18.56 40.65 4.96
C VAL A 947 19.93 41.24 4.69
N ASP A 948 20.42 41.03 3.48
CA ASP A 948 21.69 41.58 3.01
C ASP A 948 21.42 42.85 2.21
N ARG A 949 21.92 43.99 2.69
CA ARG A 949 21.66 45.28 2.05
C ARG A 949 22.78 45.69 1.11
N ILE A 950 22.41 46.29 -0.01
CA ILE A 950 23.30 46.98 -0.94
C ILE A 950 23.20 48.47 -0.63
N PRO A 951 24.30 49.14 -0.21
CA PRO A 951 24.29 50.55 0.15
C PRO A 951 23.77 51.43 -0.99
N ILE A 952 23.06 52.50 -0.64
CA ILE A 952 22.63 53.51 -1.60
C ILE A 952 23.84 54.17 -2.24
N GLN A 953 23.85 54.27 -3.57
CA GLN A 953 24.87 54.97 -4.33
C GLN A 953 24.21 55.98 -5.25
N VAL A 954 24.59 57.26 -5.16
CA VAL A 954 24.17 58.29 -6.12
C VAL A 954 25.37 58.70 -6.94
N LYS A 955 25.26 58.57 -8.27
CA LYS A 955 26.31 58.89 -9.23
C LYS A 955 25.81 59.87 -10.29
N PRO A 956 26.63 60.83 -10.76
CA PRO A 956 26.33 61.62 -11.95
C PRO A 956 26.24 60.71 -13.19
N ALA A 957 25.30 61.00 -14.09
CA ALA A 957 25.00 60.16 -15.26
C ALA A 957 25.25 60.86 -16.60
N ALA A 958 24.99 62.16 -16.71
CA ALA A 958 25.26 62.96 -17.90
C ALA A 958 25.23 64.46 -17.57
N GLU A 959 26.16 65.21 -18.17
CA GLU A 959 26.21 66.68 -18.13
C GLU A 959 26.41 67.23 -19.54
N THR A 960 25.65 68.27 -19.92
CA THR A 960 25.76 68.91 -21.25
C THR A 960 26.43 70.29 -21.24
N CYS A 961 26.99 70.76 -20.11
CA CYS A 961 27.63 72.08 -19.98
C CYS A 961 28.79 72.05 -18.95
N THR A 962 29.83 72.85 -19.17
CA THR A 962 31.08 72.92 -18.37
C THR A 962 31.17 74.09 -17.37
N ASP A 963 30.17 74.97 -17.34
CA ASP A 963 30.23 76.19 -16.50
C ASP A 963 29.93 75.89 -15.02
N GLU A 964 30.37 76.77 -14.10
CA GLU A 964 30.16 76.64 -12.65
C GLU A 964 28.70 76.93 -12.27
N TRP A 965 27.86 75.89 -12.27
CA TRP A 965 26.46 75.95 -11.84
C TRP A 965 26.29 75.62 -10.35
N THR A 966 25.48 76.42 -9.65
CA THR A 966 25.21 76.32 -8.20
C THR A 966 24.32 75.14 -7.81
N PHE A 967 23.51 74.61 -8.73
CA PHE A 967 22.59 73.50 -8.45
C PHE A 967 23.26 72.14 -8.72
N ASP A 968 23.57 71.42 -7.64
CA ASP A 968 24.02 70.02 -7.70
C ASP A 968 22.86 69.06 -7.39
N PRO A 969 22.25 68.42 -8.41
CA PRO A 969 21.21 67.43 -8.19
C PRO A 969 21.71 66.21 -7.40
N SER A 970 23.03 65.95 -7.31
CA SER A 970 23.58 64.78 -6.63
C SER A 970 23.40 64.88 -5.12
N THR A 971 23.69 66.05 -4.55
CA THR A 971 23.56 66.33 -3.12
C THR A 971 22.10 66.23 -2.67
N ILE A 972 21.17 66.86 -3.40
CA ILE A 972 19.74 66.86 -3.06
C ILE A 972 19.12 65.48 -3.27
N HIS A 973 19.54 64.76 -4.32
CA HIS A 973 19.10 63.39 -4.56
C HIS A 973 19.57 62.44 -3.46
N LEU A 974 20.84 62.52 -3.03
CA LEU A 974 21.37 61.70 -1.93
C LEU A 974 20.70 62.00 -0.58
N GLN A 975 20.44 63.28 -0.29
CA GLN A 975 19.75 63.67 0.95
C GLN A 975 18.33 63.10 1.05
N ASN A 976 17.62 63.04 -0.07
CA ASN A 976 16.22 62.58 -0.11
C ASN A 976 16.08 61.08 -0.34
N LEU A 977 17.01 60.45 -1.06
CA LEU A 977 17.08 59.00 -1.21
C LEU A 977 17.75 58.40 0.04
N SER A 978 17.06 58.46 1.17
CA SER A 978 17.52 57.85 2.43
C SER A 978 16.57 56.74 2.86
N LEU A 979 16.94 55.50 2.54
CA LEU A 979 16.38 54.34 3.23
C LEU A 979 17.11 54.24 4.57
N LYS A 980 16.49 54.70 5.67
CA LYS A 980 17.07 54.49 7.01
C LYS A 980 17.38 53.01 7.18
N SER A 981 18.56 52.69 7.71
CA SER A 981 19.01 51.32 7.94
C SER A 981 17.91 50.48 8.58
N ASP A 982 17.21 51.04 9.54
CA ASP A 982 16.26 50.29 10.36
C ASP A 982 14.85 50.23 9.75
N ALA A 983 14.57 50.99 8.67
CA ALA A 983 13.24 51.08 8.10
C ALA A 983 12.86 49.81 7.31
N LEU A 984 13.80 49.24 6.55
CA LEU A 984 13.56 47.97 5.85
C LEU A 984 13.41 46.83 6.86
N ASP A 985 14.21 46.85 7.93
CA ASP A 985 14.13 45.86 9.00
C ASP A 985 12.80 45.97 9.78
N ALA A 986 12.43 47.17 10.23
CA ALA A 986 11.20 47.36 10.98
C ALA A 986 9.95 47.01 10.14
N LEU A 987 9.98 47.28 8.84
CA LEU A 987 8.82 47.14 7.96
C LEU A 987 8.66 45.74 7.36
N VAL A 988 9.76 45.09 6.96
CA VAL A 988 9.75 43.80 6.26
C VAL A 988 10.15 42.67 7.19
N ILE A 989 11.20 42.89 8.00
CA ILE A 989 11.79 41.86 8.84
C ILE A 989 10.95 41.63 10.09
N GLY A 990 10.37 42.68 10.70
CA GLY A 990 9.51 42.51 11.88
C GLY A 990 8.34 41.53 11.66
N GLN A 991 7.64 41.61 10.52
CA GLN A 991 6.47 40.78 10.24
C GLN A 991 6.80 39.43 9.61
N LEU A 992 7.78 39.36 8.69
CA LEU A 992 8.15 38.08 8.09
C LEU A 992 8.90 37.20 9.09
N ARG A 993 9.78 37.78 9.94
CA ARG A 993 10.44 36.99 11.00
C ARG A 993 9.41 36.43 11.95
N PHE A 994 8.45 37.26 12.34
CA PHE A 994 7.34 36.84 13.18
C PHE A 994 6.54 35.65 12.60
N LEU A 995 6.34 35.62 11.29
CA LEU A 995 5.60 34.54 10.63
C LEU A 995 6.41 33.24 10.52
N LEU A 996 7.68 33.38 10.13
CA LEU A 996 8.47 32.28 9.60
C LEU A 996 9.59 31.82 10.53
N GLU A 997 9.99 32.63 11.53
CA GLU A 997 11.03 32.29 12.51
C GLU A 997 10.46 31.75 13.84
N SER A 998 11.32 31.04 14.58
CA SER A 998 11.04 30.40 15.89
C SER A 998 10.27 29.07 15.80
N SER A 999 9.98 28.44 16.94
CA SER A 999 8.94 27.40 17.00
C SER A 999 7.67 28.01 16.44
N TRP A 1000 7.11 27.44 15.38
CA TRP A 1000 5.85 27.88 14.79
C TRP A 1000 4.74 27.61 15.79
N GLU A 1001 4.63 28.49 16.79
CA GLU A 1001 3.71 28.43 17.93
C GLU A 1001 2.26 28.50 17.47
N TYR A 1002 2.02 28.82 16.20
CA TYR A 1002 0.72 28.83 15.56
C TYR A 1002 0.09 27.43 15.46
N CYS A 1003 0.89 26.37 15.27
CA CYS A 1003 0.38 25.03 15.06
C CYS A 1003 1.17 24.00 15.88
N VAL A 1004 0.47 23.01 16.44
CA VAL A 1004 1.10 21.90 17.18
C VAL A 1004 0.67 20.55 16.65
N MET A 1005 1.61 19.61 16.68
CA MET A 1005 1.38 18.22 16.29
C MET A 1005 1.22 17.39 17.56
N GLY A 1006 -0.03 17.12 17.95
CA GLY A 1006 -0.34 16.73 19.32
C GLY A 1006 0.16 17.80 20.30
N ILE A 1007 1.13 17.48 21.15
CA ILE A 1007 1.72 18.41 22.13
C ILE A 1007 3.12 18.91 21.76
N GLN A 1008 3.58 18.63 20.54
CA GLN A 1008 4.92 19.02 20.07
C GLN A 1008 4.83 20.28 19.20
N SER A 1009 5.73 21.23 19.43
CA SER A 1009 5.89 22.39 18.58
C SER A 1009 6.54 22.01 17.25
N ILE A 1010 6.24 22.79 16.22
CA ILE A 1010 6.68 22.55 14.85
C ILE A 1010 7.62 23.68 14.44
N LYS A 1011 8.60 23.41 13.58
CA LYS A 1011 9.43 24.43 12.90
C LYS A 1011 9.21 24.34 11.40
N LEU A 1012 9.30 25.48 10.72
CA LEU A 1012 9.26 25.53 9.26
C LEU A 1012 10.67 25.33 8.69
N ARG A 1013 10.77 24.66 7.54
CA ARG A 1013 12.03 24.49 6.80
C ARG A 1013 11.79 24.35 5.30
N ALA A 1014 12.87 24.40 4.51
CA ALA A 1014 12.88 24.20 3.07
C ALA A 1014 11.77 24.98 2.34
N PRO A 1015 11.72 26.32 2.48
CA PRO A 1015 10.70 27.13 1.84
C PRO A 1015 10.90 27.10 0.33
N VAL A 1016 9.80 27.07 -0.41
CA VAL A 1016 9.79 27.13 -1.87
C VAL A 1016 8.59 27.95 -2.31
N ILE A 1017 8.78 28.81 -3.32
CA ILE A 1017 7.68 29.56 -3.93
C ILE A 1017 7.31 28.90 -5.25
N THR A 1018 6.05 28.52 -5.41
CA THR A 1018 5.55 27.91 -6.65
C THR A 1018 5.49 28.93 -7.78
N ARG A 1019 5.35 28.45 -9.02
CA ARG A 1019 5.10 29.35 -10.17
C ARG A 1019 3.78 30.12 -10.06
N ALA A 1020 2.85 29.62 -9.25
CA ALA A 1020 1.59 30.30 -8.95
C ALA A 1020 1.76 31.37 -7.86
N GLY A 1021 2.93 31.46 -7.21
CA GLY A 1021 3.24 32.41 -6.14
C GLY A 1021 2.86 31.94 -4.74
N ASP A 1022 2.53 30.66 -4.58
CA ASP A 1022 2.24 30.05 -3.28
C ASP A 1022 3.55 29.73 -2.54
N LEU A 1023 3.60 29.90 -1.21
CA LEU A 1023 4.72 29.43 -0.40
C LEU A 1023 4.44 28.01 0.08
N ILE A 1024 5.38 27.10 -0.12
CA ILE A 1024 5.35 25.74 0.42
C ILE A 1024 6.54 25.56 1.35
N CYS A 1025 6.30 25.08 2.57
CA CYS A 1025 7.32 24.75 3.55
C CYS A 1025 7.14 23.31 4.04
N GLU A 1026 8.24 22.66 4.43
CA GLU A 1026 8.16 21.44 5.23
C GLU A 1026 7.95 21.78 6.71
N LEU A 1027 7.18 20.94 7.38
CA LEU A 1027 7.00 20.96 8.84
C LEU A 1027 8.00 20.01 9.47
N ASP A 1028 8.64 20.40 10.56
CA ASP A 1028 9.61 19.59 11.32
C ASP A 1028 9.28 19.64 12.81
N LEU A 1029 9.55 18.57 13.56
CA LEU A 1029 9.30 18.57 15.01
C LEU A 1029 10.43 19.30 15.74
N ASP A 1030 10.07 20.14 16.69
CA ASP A 1030 11.05 20.74 17.57
C ASP A 1030 11.52 19.73 18.63
N LYS A 1031 12.67 19.10 18.37
CA LYS A 1031 13.26 18.06 19.24
C LYS A 1031 13.59 18.58 20.66
N ASP A 1032 13.74 19.89 20.83
CA ASP A 1032 14.13 20.51 22.10
C ASP A 1032 12.94 20.77 23.04
N MET A 1033 11.68 20.65 22.56
CA MET A 1033 10.47 20.93 23.34
C MET A 1033 9.64 19.66 23.62
N VAL A 1034 9.67 19.26 24.91
CA VAL A 1034 8.72 18.39 25.63
C VAL A 1034 8.83 16.88 25.38
N ARG A 1035 9.39 16.17 26.38
CA ARG A 1035 8.97 14.80 26.71
C ARG A 1035 7.55 14.87 27.28
N PRO A 1036 6.56 14.14 26.75
CA PRO A 1036 5.27 14.02 27.41
C PRO A 1036 5.45 13.59 28.88
N PRO A 1037 4.60 14.03 29.83
CA PRO A 1037 4.60 13.49 31.18
C PRO A 1037 4.45 11.96 31.10
N MET A 1038 5.33 11.22 31.77
CA MET A 1038 5.24 9.77 31.83
C MET A 1038 3.93 9.35 32.52
N LEU A 1039 3.31 8.30 32.00
CA LEU A 1039 2.09 7.71 32.50
C LEU A 1039 2.32 7.09 33.89
N GLU A 1040 1.99 7.79 34.98
CA GLU A 1040 1.93 7.14 36.29
C GLU A 1040 0.64 6.30 36.39
N VAL A 1041 0.80 4.98 36.40
CA VAL A 1041 -0.28 3.99 36.51
C VAL A 1041 -1.25 4.28 37.68
N ALA A 1042 -0.75 4.89 38.76
CA ALA A 1042 -1.54 5.24 39.94
C ALA A 1042 -2.57 6.35 39.69
N GLU A 1043 -2.26 7.35 38.85
CA GLU A 1043 -3.21 8.43 38.52
C GLU A 1043 -4.32 7.93 37.59
N TRP A 1044 -3.98 7.03 36.66
CA TRP A 1044 -4.97 6.37 35.82
C TRP A 1044 -5.98 5.55 36.62
N VAL A 1045 -5.57 4.83 37.67
CA VAL A 1045 -6.49 4.06 38.53
C VAL A 1045 -7.52 4.99 39.20
N LYS A 1046 -7.13 6.23 39.55
CA LYS A 1046 -8.06 7.24 40.07
C LYS A 1046 -9.03 7.73 38.99
N TYR A 1047 -8.53 8.05 37.78
CA TYR A 1047 -9.37 8.44 36.64
C TYR A 1047 -10.36 7.35 36.24
N ARG A 1048 -9.91 6.08 36.14
CA ARG A 1048 -10.76 4.92 35.88
C ARG A 1048 -11.91 4.86 36.90
N THR A 1049 -11.59 4.97 38.18
CA THR A 1049 -12.61 4.91 39.25
C THR A 1049 -13.63 6.03 39.13
N ARG A 1050 -13.19 7.24 38.73
CA ARG A 1050 -14.04 8.39 38.45
C ARG A 1050 -14.91 8.21 37.19
N TRP A 1051 -14.31 7.79 36.07
CA TRP A 1051 -15.02 7.55 34.80
C TRP A 1051 -16.10 6.47 34.95
N TYR A 1052 -15.82 5.40 35.70
CA TYR A 1052 -16.81 4.38 36.04
C TYR A 1052 -17.91 4.90 36.99
N SER A 1053 -17.63 5.86 37.88
CA SER A 1053 -18.64 6.44 38.76
C SER A 1053 -19.51 7.50 38.06
N GLU A 1054 -18.96 8.27 37.12
CA GLU A 1054 -19.70 9.16 36.22
C GLU A 1054 -20.61 8.37 35.26
N TRP A 1055 -20.19 7.17 34.82
CA TRP A 1055 -21.06 6.22 34.10
C TRP A 1055 -22.20 5.64 34.95
N VAL A 1056 -22.13 5.77 36.28
CA VAL A 1056 -23.10 5.23 37.25
C VAL A 1056 -23.93 6.35 37.92
N GLU A 1057 -23.71 7.61 37.54
CA GLU A 1057 -24.35 8.75 38.20
C GLU A 1057 -25.89 8.71 38.02
N ASN A 1058 -26.61 8.67 39.15
CA ASN A 1058 -28.05 8.43 39.33
C ASN A 1058 -28.54 6.97 39.39
N GLY A 1059 -27.66 5.97 39.57
CA GLY A 1059 -28.07 4.58 39.83
C GLY A 1059 -28.65 3.85 38.61
N ARG A 1060 -28.37 4.34 37.40
CA ARG A 1060 -28.82 3.75 36.13
C ARG A 1060 -27.63 3.32 35.29
N LEU A 1061 -27.58 2.04 34.96
CA LEU A 1061 -26.58 1.46 34.06
C LEU A 1061 -27.18 1.45 32.64
N LYS A 1062 -26.56 2.14 31.67
CA LYS A 1062 -26.90 1.99 30.24
C LYS A 1062 -25.99 0.94 29.62
N ALA A 1063 -26.50 -0.27 29.39
CA ALA A 1063 -25.70 -1.29 28.71
C ALA A 1063 -25.72 -1.05 27.20
N TRP A 1064 -24.54 -0.89 26.62
CA TRP A 1064 -24.32 -0.84 25.17
C TRP A 1064 -23.82 -2.20 24.70
N GLY A 1065 -24.47 -2.76 23.68
CA GLY A 1065 -23.95 -3.91 22.93
C GLY A 1065 -23.84 -3.51 21.46
N TYR A 1066 -22.67 -3.71 20.85
CA TYR A 1066 -22.40 -3.56 19.42
C TYR A 1066 -23.22 -2.45 18.72
N GLY A 1067 -23.08 -1.20 19.19
CA GLY A 1067 -23.66 -0.03 18.52
C GLY A 1067 -25.16 0.23 18.71
N GLN A 1068 -25.87 -0.49 19.60
CA GLN A 1068 -27.25 -0.16 19.99
C GLN A 1068 -27.44 -0.13 21.52
N VAL A 1069 -28.25 0.83 21.99
CA VAL A 1069 -28.66 0.95 23.41
C VAL A 1069 -29.61 -0.20 23.74
N ARG A 1070 -29.20 -1.08 24.66
CA ARG A 1070 -29.96 -2.31 24.98
C ARG A 1070 -31.04 -2.13 26.05
N GLY A 1071 -31.06 -0.98 26.73
CA GLY A 1071 -32.04 -0.62 27.76
C GLY A 1071 -31.42 0.11 28.95
N GLU A 1072 -32.25 0.73 29.78
CA GLU A 1072 -31.86 1.28 31.09
C GLU A 1072 -32.06 0.21 32.17
N TYR A 1073 -31.05 -0.02 33.00
CA TYR A 1073 -31.08 -0.96 34.12
C TYR A 1073 -30.88 -0.23 35.44
N THR A 1074 -31.55 -0.67 36.50
CA THR A 1074 -31.36 -0.14 37.86
C THR A 1074 -30.35 -1.00 38.61
N VAL A 1075 -29.42 -0.35 39.29
CA VAL A 1075 -28.47 -1.01 40.21
C VAL A 1075 -28.98 -0.76 41.62
N ASP A 1076 -29.16 -1.82 42.41
CA ASP A 1076 -29.50 -1.65 43.81
C ASP A 1076 -28.30 -1.15 44.64
N LYS A 1077 -28.59 -0.77 45.87
CA LYS A 1077 -27.62 -0.26 46.86
C LYS A 1077 -26.51 -1.26 47.22
N ASP A 1078 -26.65 -2.52 46.84
CA ASP A 1078 -25.66 -3.58 47.06
C ASP A 1078 -24.86 -3.92 45.77
N GLY A 1079 -25.05 -3.13 44.69
CA GLY A 1079 -24.34 -3.29 43.43
C GLY A 1079 -24.91 -4.38 42.52
N LYS A 1080 -26.09 -4.93 42.82
CA LYS A 1080 -26.72 -5.97 42.01
C LYS A 1080 -27.53 -5.32 40.89
N VAL A 1081 -27.24 -5.72 39.66
CA VAL A 1081 -27.92 -5.22 38.46
C VAL A 1081 -29.21 -6.01 38.24
N ASP A 1082 -30.36 -5.35 38.28
CA ASP A 1082 -31.63 -5.95 37.86
C ASP A 1082 -31.71 -5.90 36.33
N THR A 1083 -31.55 -7.06 35.71
CA THR A 1083 -31.47 -7.25 34.26
C THR A 1083 -32.83 -7.18 33.55
N THR A 1084 -33.93 -6.98 34.29
CA THR A 1084 -35.26 -6.77 33.73
C THR A 1084 -35.34 -5.36 33.14
N PRO A 1085 -35.54 -5.18 31.82
CA PRO A 1085 -35.67 -3.86 31.21
C PRO A 1085 -36.77 -3.06 31.90
N ILE A 1086 -36.55 -1.77 32.18
CA ILE A 1086 -37.52 -0.92 32.89
C ILE A 1086 -38.90 -0.92 32.20
N ALA A 1087 -38.93 -1.07 30.87
CA ALA A 1087 -40.17 -1.15 30.08
C ALA A 1087 -41.02 -2.41 30.36
N ASP A 1088 -40.41 -3.48 30.88
CA ASP A 1088 -41.05 -4.77 31.15
C ASP A 1088 -41.47 -4.93 32.62
N ARG A 1089 -41.17 -3.93 33.46
CA ARG A 1089 -41.60 -3.94 34.87
C ARG A 1089 -43.04 -3.47 34.96
N GLY A 1090 -43.95 -4.42 35.15
CA GLY A 1090 -45.36 -4.13 35.44
C GLY A 1090 -45.52 -3.19 36.64
N VAL A 1091 -46.51 -2.29 36.57
CA VAL A 1091 -46.83 -1.29 37.61
C VAL A 1091 -46.88 -1.96 38.99
N PRO A 1092 -46.15 -1.45 40.00
CA PRO A 1092 -46.09 -2.09 41.30
C PRO A 1092 -47.46 -2.02 41.99
N LYS A 1093 -47.99 -3.18 42.39
CA LYS A 1093 -49.17 -3.25 43.26
C LYS A 1093 -48.79 -2.80 44.68
N PRO A 1094 -49.56 -1.89 45.30
CA PRO A 1094 -49.30 -1.49 46.68
C PRO A 1094 -49.80 -2.58 47.64
N ASN A 1095 -48.88 -3.18 48.40
CA ASN A 1095 -49.22 -3.98 49.57
C ASN A 1095 -49.25 -3.06 50.80
N GLY A 1096 -50.42 -3.03 51.47
CA GLY A 1096 -50.63 -2.28 52.70
C GLY A 1096 -50.26 -3.03 53.96
N ALA A 1097 -49.98 -2.28 55.04
CA ALA A 1097 -50.20 -2.68 56.43
C ALA A 1097 -50.20 -1.46 57.38
N ALA A 1098 -51.41 -1.10 57.80
CA ALA A 1098 -51.92 -0.69 59.14
C ALA A 1098 -51.21 0.31 60.10
N ASN A 1099 -52.09 1.19 60.65
CA ASN A 1099 -52.09 1.97 61.92
C ASN A 1099 -51.34 3.33 61.93
N LYS A 1100 -51.86 4.47 62.43
CA LYS A 1100 -53.03 4.79 63.29
C LYS A 1100 -53.34 6.32 63.20
N ALA A 1101 -54.61 6.67 63.39
CA ALA A 1101 -55.33 7.95 63.54
C ALA A 1101 -54.59 9.28 63.83
N VAL A 1102 -55.09 10.39 63.23
CA VAL A 1102 -55.90 11.47 63.87
C VAL A 1102 -56.24 12.57 62.81
N ASP A 1103 -57.51 12.98 62.78
CA ASP A 1103 -58.06 14.18 62.09
C ASP A 1103 -58.39 15.26 63.15
N PRO A 1104 -58.38 16.59 62.85
CA PRO A 1104 -59.50 17.20 62.11
C PRO A 1104 -59.18 18.39 61.16
N ALA A 1105 -60.17 18.64 60.30
CA ALA A 1105 -60.42 19.68 59.27
C ALA A 1105 -60.27 21.17 59.73
N PRO A 1106 -60.50 22.25 58.89
CA PRO A 1106 -61.12 22.31 57.56
C PRO A 1106 -60.52 23.30 56.49
N ALA A 1107 -61.15 23.24 55.30
CA ALA A 1107 -61.14 24.01 54.02
C ALA A 1107 -60.83 25.56 54.06
N PRO A 1108 -60.72 26.32 52.92
CA PRO A 1108 -61.22 26.04 51.56
C PRO A 1108 -60.47 26.63 50.31
N ALA A 1109 -61.03 26.27 49.14
CA ALA A 1109 -61.28 27.12 47.95
C ALA A 1109 -60.41 26.96 46.68
N LYS A 1110 -61.07 26.37 45.66
CA LYS A 1110 -61.28 26.81 44.26
C LYS A 1110 -60.04 27.27 43.45
N ALA A 1111 -59.59 26.48 42.47
CA ALA A 1111 -60.13 26.32 41.11
C ALA A 1111 -59.44 27.23 40.07
N ALA A 1112 -58.63 26.62 39.20
CA ALA A 1112 -58.37 27.07 37.85
C ALA A 1112 -58.19 25.83 36.96
N ALA A 1113 -58.99 25.75 35.90
CA ALA A 1113 -58.98 24.66 34.92
C ALA A 1113 -57.73 24.73 34.03
N PRO A 1114 -57.08 23.59 33.70
CA PRO A 1114 -56.06 23.56 32.65
C PRO A 1114 -56.68 23.39 31.27
N ALA A 1115 -56.02 24.04 30.31
CA ALA A 1115 -56.30 24.11 28.88
C ALA A 1115 -56.41 22.73 28.18
N PRO A 1116 -57.12 22.65 27.03
CA PRO A 1116 -57.31 21.40 26.30
C PRO A 1116 -56.01 20.87 25.72
N ALA A 1117 -55.88 19.54 25.76
CA ALA A 1117 -54.80 18.79 25.14
C ALA A 1117 -54.74 19.02 23.61
N PRO A 1118 -53.54 19.14 23.01
CA PRO A 1118 -53.38 19.24 21.57
C PRO A 1118 -53.78 17.93 20.87
N ALA A 1119 -54.45 18.09 19.74
CA ALA A 1119 -54.98 17.00 18.93
C ALA A 1119 -53.87 16.09 18.38
N LYS A 1120 -54.18 14.79 18.36
CA LYS A 1120 -53.45 13.72 17.65
C LYS A 1120 -53.23 14.12 16.19
N ALA A 1121 -51.97 14.14 15.75
CA ALA A 1121 -51.62 14.24 14.34
C ALA A 1121 -52.13 13.00 13.59
N ALA A 1122 -52.75 13.24 12.43
CA ALA A 1122 -53.29 12.22 11.54
C ALA A 1122 -52.15 11.45 10.84
N ASP A 1123 -52.39 10.16 10.60
CA ASP A 1123 -51.52 9.29 9.81
C ASP A 1123 -51.34 9.83 8.38
N PRO A 1124 -50.13 9.79 7.81
CA PRO A 1124 -49.89 10.23 6.45
C PRO A 1124 -50.54 9.27 5.45
N THR A 1125 -51.34 9.85 4.56
CA THR A 1125 -51.96 9.19 3.41
C THR A 1125 -50.89 8.64 2.46
N PRO A 1126 -51.00 7.39 1.95
CA PRO A 1126 -50.05 6.83 1.02
C PRO A 1126 -50.07 7.56 -0.33
N ALA A 1127 -48.88 7.89 -0.84
CA ALA A 1127 -48.69 8.54 -2.13
C ALA A 1127 -49.14 7.64 -3.30
N PRO A 1128 -49.68 8.21 -4.39
CA PRO A 1128 -50.15 7.45 -5.54
C PRO A 1128 -48.99 6.84 -6.34
N ALA A 1129 -49.22 5.64 -6.87
CA ALA A 1129 -48.28 4.89 -7.68
C ALA A 1129 -47.89 5.65 -8.97
N PRO A 1130 -46.60 5.62 -9.38
CA PRO A 1130 -46.16 6.26 -10.62
C PRO A 1130 -46.65 5.49 -11.85
N ALA A 1131 -47.08 6.25 -12.85
CA ALA A 1131 -47.56 5.77 -14.14
C ALA A 1131 -46.45 5.04 -14.92
N LYS A 1132 -46.84 3.97 -15.63
CA LYS A 1132 -46.02 3.23 -16.59
C LYS A 1132 -45.41 4.17 -17.64
N ALA A 1133 -44.08 4.22 -17.70
CA ALA A 1133 -43.35 4.85 -18.80
C ALA A 1133 -43.53 4.04 -20.10
N ALA A 1134 -43.64 4.77 -21.22
CA ALA A 1134 -43.73 4.20 -22.57
C ALA A 1134 -42.42 3.51 -22.98
N ASP A 1135 -42.54 2.47 -23.82
CA ASP A 1135 -41.42 1.72 -24.37
C ASP A 1135 -40.42 2.61 -25.14
N PRO A 1136 -39.11 2.39 -25.00
CA PRO A 1136 -38.10 3.15 -25.71
C PRO A 1136 -38.03 2.73 -27.18
N THR A 1137 -38.10 3.71 -28.07
CA THR A 1137 -37.79 3.60 -29.49
C THR A 1137 -36.36 3.02 -29.69
N PRO A 1138 -36.13 2.11 -30.65
CA PRO A 1138 -34.80 1.54 -30.90
C PRO A 1138 -33.80 2.63 -31.34
N ALA A 1139 -32.62 2.63 -30.72
CA ALA A 1139 -31.52 3.50 -31.11
C ALA A 1139 -31.02 3.17 -32.53
N PRO A 1140 -30.63 4.16 -33.34
CA PRO A 1140 -30.09 3.95 -34.68
C PRO A 1140 -28.73 3.23 -34.62
N ALA A 1141 -28.50 2.35 -35.60
CA ALA A 1141 -27.28 1.56 -35.74
C ALA A 1141 -26.02 2.47 -35.79
N PRO A 1142 -24.91 2.04 -35.15
CA PRO A 1142 -23.66 2.80 -35.17
C PRO A 1142 -23.10 2.89 -36.60
N ALA A 1143 -22.78 4.12 -37.01
CA ALA A 1143 -22.07 4.40 -38.25
C ALA A 1143 -20.70 3.68 -38.26
N LYS A 1144 -20.36 3.07 -39.40
CA LYS A 1144 -19.04 2.48 -39.65
C LYS A 1144 -17.95 3.49 -39.34
N ALA A 1145 -17.04 3.10 -38.43
CA ALA A 1145 -15.80 3.83 -38.19
C ALA A 1145 -15.03 3.98 -39.51
N ALA A 1146 -14.68 5.21 -39.85
CA ALA A 1146 -13.76 5.51 -40.94
C ALA A 1146 -12.39 4.88 -40.62
N ALA A 1147 -11.77 4.28 -41.64
CA ALA A 1147 -10.43 3.73 -41.55
C ALA A 1147 -9.43 4.82 -41.10
N PRO A 1148 -8.43 4.49 -40.26
CA PRO A 1148 -7.39 5.44 -39.89
C PRO A 1148 -6.63 5.89 -41.14
N ALA A 1149 -6.45 7.22 -41.26
CA ALA A 1149 -5.61 7.82 -42.28
C ALA A 1149 -4.18 7.24 -42.19
N PRO A 1150 -3.52 6.94 -43.32
CA PRO A 1150 -2.16 6.41 -43.32
C PRO A 1150 -1.18 7.42 -42.74
N ALA A 1151 -0.24 6.92 -41.94
CA ALA A 1151 0.87 7.69 -41.39
C ALA A 1151 1.63 8.45 -42.49
N PRO A 1152 2.11 9.69 -42.23
CA PRO A 1152 2.94 10.41 -43.18
C PRO A 1152 4.23 9.61 -43.42
N ALA A 1153 4.50 9.35 -44.70
CA ALA A 1153 5.72 8.68 -45.15
C ALA A 1153 6.97 9.49 -44.73
N PRO A 1154 8.09 8.81 -44.40
CA PRO A 1154 9.34 9.48 -44.10
C PRO A 1154 9.79 10.30 -45.31
N ALA A 1155 10.12 11.57 -45.07
CA ALA A 1155 10.68 12.47 -46.07
C ALA A 1155 11.95 11.86 -46.65
N LYS A 1156 11.86 11.47 -47.92
CA LYS A 1156 13.01 11.11 -48.75
C LYS A 1156 13.70 12.43 -49.14
N PRO A 1157 15.03 12.54 -49.04
CA PRO A 1157 15.75 13.75 -49.39
C PRO A 1157 15.65 13.98 -50.91
N ALA A 1158 15.25 15.19 -51.31
CA ALA A 1158 15.29 15.62 -52.69
C ALA A 1158 16.70 16.13 -53.00
N ASP A 1159 17.40 15.37 -53.84
CA ASP A 1159 18.48 15.86 -54.69
C ASP A 1159 17.91 16.79 -55.78
N ALA A 1160 18.49 17.99 -55.87
CA ALA A 1160 18.69 18.74 -57.12
C ALA A 1160 19.84 19.72 -56.84
N SER A 1161 21.05 19.41 -57.34
CA SER A 1161 21.70 20.06 -58.50
C SER A 1161 21.89 21.57 -58.34
N LYS A 1162 23.01 22.20 -58.68
CA LYS A 1162 24.28 21.86 -59.34
C LYS A 1162 25.13 23.15 -59.25
N ASP A 1163 26.41 23.01 -59.58
CA ASP A 1163 27.43 24.04 -59.81
C ASP A 1163 28.10 24.57 -58.52
N SER A 1164 29.43 24.54 -58.34
CA SER A 1164 30.56 24.32 -59.26
C SER A 1164 31.84 23.97 -58.48
N ALA A 1165 32.67 23.09 -59.07
CA ALA A 1165 34.13 22.93 -59.00
C ALA A 1165 34.92 23.59 -57.82
N THR A 1166 35.87 22.94 -57.15
CA THR A 1166 37.11 22.31 -57.70
C THR A 1166 37.81 21.52 -56.58
N ALA A 1167 38.42 20.38 -56.91
CA ALA A 1167 39.30 19.57 -56.04
C ALA A 1167 40.76 20.13 -56.03
N PRO A 1168 41.82 19.45 -55.51
CA PRO A 1168 41.92 18.26 -54.63
C PRO A 1168 43.01 18.33 -53.50
N ALA A 1169 43.12 17.22 -52.75
CA ALA A 1169 44.37 16.56 -52.29
C ALA A 1169 44.91 16.74 -50.84
N ASN A 1170 45.11 15.56 -50.22
CA ASN A 1170 46.22 15.09 -49.38
C ASN A 1170 46.57 15.74 -48.02
N GLY A 1171 46.74 14.86 -47.02
CA GLY A 1171 48.02 14.77 -46.28
C GLY A 1171 48.05 15.17 -44.80
N ALA A 1172 48.27 14.15 -43.95
CA ALA A 1172 49.27 14.05 -42.87
C ALA A 1172 49.52 15.23 -41.87
N ALA A 1173 49.41 14.86 -40.58
CA ALA A 1173 50.38 15.00 -39.49
C ALA A 1173 51.04 16.36 -39.11
N GLY A 1174 50.98 16.66 -37.80
CA GLY A 1174 51.93 17.50 -37.03
C GLY A 1174 51.56 18.98 -36.93
N THR A 1175 51.79 19.76 -35.87
CA THR A 1175 52.54 19.63 -34.61
C THR A 1175 52.30 20.91 -33.76
N ASN A 1176 52.34 20.77 -32.42
CA ASN A 1176 52.91 21.64 -31.38
C ASN A 1176 52.59 23.16 -31.24
N GLY A 1177 52.44 23.57 -29.97
CA GLY A 1177 52.99 24.82 -29.42
C GLY A 1177 52.05 25.63 -28.51
N THR A 1178 52.04 25.37 -27.19
CA THR A 1178 52.66 26.21 -26.12
C THR A 1178 52.05 27.60 -25.87
N ALA A 1179 51.48 27.83 -24.68
CA ALA A 1179 52.04 28.69 -23.61
C ALA A 1179 51.01 28.99 -22.51
N ALA A 1180 51.50 28.97 -21.26
CA ALA A 1180 50.86 29.27 -19.97
C ALA A 1180 50.60 30.81 -19.80
N PRO A 1181 50.16 31.40 -18.65
CA PRO A 1181 50.26 30.89 -17.27
C PRO A 1181 49.12 31.20 -16.26
N GLN A 1182 49.14 30.42 -15.17
CA GLN A 1182 48.60 30.73 -13.83
C GLN A 1182 49.49 31.77 -13.10
N PRO A 1183 49.04 32.24 -11.92
CA PRO A 1183 49.92 32.08 -10.74
C PRO A 1183 49.23 31.45 -9.53
N ALA A 1184 50.05 30.73 -8.76
CA ALA A 1184 49.83 30.10 -7.45
C ALA A 1184 49.80 31.15 -6.31
N PRO A 1185 49.64 30.80 -5.00
CA PRO A 1185 50.51 29.89 -4.19
C PRO A 1185 49.69 28.85 -3.37
N GLU A 1186 50.12 27.60 -3.20
CA GLU A 1186 51.12 27.01 -2.28
C GLU A 1186 50.74 26.93 -0.77
N PRO A 1187 51.21 25.89 -0.05
CA PRO A 1187 50.51 25.24 1.05
C PRO A 1187 51.30 25.22 2.39
N ALA A 1188 50.70 24.70 3.46
CA ALA A 1188 51.22 23.58 4.28
C ALA A 1188 50.74 23.56 5.75
N LYS A 1189 50.32 22.35 6.16
CA LYS A 1189 50.62 21.62 7.41
C LYS A 1189 50.05 22.03 8.78
N ALA A 1190 49.21 21.11 9.27
CA ALA A 1190 49.37 20.26 10.47
C ALA A 1190 48.77 20.68 11.84
N THR A 1191 47.95 19.74 12.34
CA THR A 1191 47.74 19.26 13.74
C THR A 1191 47.23 20.23 14.81
N ALA A 1192 45.99 20.01 15.25
CA ALA A 1192 45.60 19.54 16.59
C ALA A 1192 44.21 18.90 16.51
#